data_AF-A0A2A3ZFZ1-F1
#
_entry.id   AF-A0A2A3ZFZ1-F1
#
_cell.length_a   1.000
_cell.length_b   1.000
_cell.length_c   1.000
_cell.angle_alpha   90.00
_cell.angle_beta   90.00
_cell.angle_gamma   90.00
#
_symmetry.space_group_name_H-M   'P 1'
#
loop_
_entity.id
_entity.type
_entity.pdbx_description
1 polymer ?
#
loop_
_entity_poly.entity_id
_entity_poly.type
_entity_poly.pdbx_seq_one_letter_code
_entity_poly.pdbx_strand_id
1 'polypeptide(L)'
;MSILSVSALLAALVAVPVPAHAGLTPAEPTQSPSTSPSTQPEADEESAISDVVLQVGADESSRNLSWMSENSGEGEVRWAKTSELEGSALPEDAHSAETSDSGRSTDLKRHYNHASMTGLEPDTEYSYQVGSEEDGYSAVAQFDTGGSGGDSEFLVFGDPQVGAGGGQPDDATGWDRTLNSGLETAQDPRFFFSPGDQVNSAGDQGQYEQYLAPEAIQEVPQATTIGNHDVASKSYEQHFNRPNVSSDHGEGGLVASGGDYWFMDSGVLFININSNDSDTDEHAEFIDEVVAEHGDEARWTVLGFHHSIYSTATHNSDLDVKRLREAIPPVAARNDIDLVVSGHDHIYNRTFLMDAEGKKVESSDAGLEQEKEEGQTMYLTLTSSSGSKFYDYVPGLDWEAKSVHNDIPAFTRVRVSDEALRATTYEVPAEGAQQAEAQAASEKIDDVEITRSGDDAPEPGTDAGADADAEDAAASSDGSSADADSASADADGASAEADSVSAEADGASPEADGTDSSDGSNSADAGTSSDGAESDSDSDSERADSDAATAGTTDNDGTTEAEGTTDNDGTTESDGADANAASAAPADSGTTSANSDSAADGGDLPRTGTQLGLPIGLGAGAVIIGAVLLLVSKRRRSLR
;
A
#
# COMPACT_ATOMS: atom_id res chain seq x y z
N MET A 1 -0.72 64.35 -25.60
CA MET A 1 -0.49 63.58 -26.86
C MET A 1 -0.72 62.12 -26.51
N SER A 2 -1.44 61.35 -27.34
CA SER A 2 -1.78 59.91 -27.16
C SER A 2 -2.66 59.61 -25.92
N ILE A 3 -3.87 59.02 -25.94
CA ILE A 3 -4.65 58.18 -26.90
C ILE A 3 -4.04 56.76 -27.03
N LEU A 4 -4.71 55.59 -26.96
CA LEU A 4 -6.15 55.14 -26.93
C LEU A 4 -6.54 54.50 -25.54
N SER A 5 -7.75 54.04 -25.16
CA SER A 5 -9.11 53.83 -25.76
C SER A 5 -9.41 52.48 -26.48
N VAL A 6 -9.70 51.33 -25.84
CA VAL A 6 -10.81 50.88 -24.93
C VAL A 6 -12.20 50.60 -25.59
N SER A 7 -12.69 49.35 -25.42
CA SER A 7 -14.07 48.80 -25.49
C SER A 7 -14.86 48.52 -26.80
N ALA A 8 -15.08 47.22 -27.05
CA ALA A 8 -16.31 46.44 -27.34
C ALA A 8 -17.63 47.05 -27.91
N LEU A 9 -18.35 46.26 -28.75
CA LEU A 9 -19.79 45.89 -28.57
C LEU A 9 -20.23 44.65 -29.40
N LEU A 10 -21.52 44.30 -29.38
CA LEU A 10 -22.14 42.98 -29.66
C LEU A 10 -23.23 43.00 -30.77
N ALA A 11 -23.73 41.80 -31.15
CA ALA A 11 -25.11 41.46 -31.61
C ALA A 11 -25.56 41.53 -33.11
N ALA A 12 -25.58 40.34 -33.75
CA ALA A 12 -26.75 39.53 -34.19
C ALA A 12 -27.72 39.87 -35.38
N LEU A 13 -27.94 38.80 -36.20
CA LEU A 13 -29.23 38.24 -36.73
C LEU A 13 -29.76 38.50 -38.18
N VAL A 14 -30.56 37.53 -38.67
CA VAL A 14 -31.48 37.45 -39.85
C VAL A 14 -30.89 36.87 -41.17
N ALA A 15 -31.72 36.15 -41.97
CA ALA A 15 -31.30 35.19 -43.03
C ALA A 15 -32.30 35.01 -44.22
N VAL A 16 -31.95 34.12 -45.20
CA VAL A 16 -32.80 33.52 -46.29
C VAL A 16 -33.13 34.47 -47.49
N PRO A 17 -33.34 34.05 -48.80
CA PRO A 17 -33.44 32.71 -49.46
C PRO A 17 -32.53 32.44 -50.72
N VAL A 18 -32.76 31.29 -51.38
CA VAL A 18 -32.12 30.69 -52.61
C VAL A 18 -33.20 30.45 -53.71
N PRO A 19 -32.96 30.58 -55.06
CA PRO A 19 -32.87 29.39 -55.98
C PRO A 19 -32.22 29.54 -57.41
N ALA A 20 -32.19 28.40 -58.16
CA ALA A 20 -32.03 28.19 -59.64
C ALA A 20 -30.59 28.21 -60.25
N HIS A 21 -30.02 27.12 -60.84
CA HIS A 21 -30.32 26.33 -62.08
C HIS A 21 -29.77 26.96 -63.40
N ALA A 22 -29.22 26.25 -64.41
CA ALA A 22 -28.76 24.84 -64.57
C ALA A 22 -27.96 24.63 -65.91
N GLY A 23 -27.25 23.49 -66.07
CA GLY A 23 -26.59 23.02 -67.32
C GLY A 23 -25.09 23.37 -67.48
N LEU A 24 -24.21 22.64 -68.19
CA LEU A 24 -24.35 21.46 -69.10
C LEU A 24 -23.09 20.54 -69.00
N THR A 25 -23.22 19.28 -69.43
CA THR A 25 -22.17 18.24 -69.61
C THR A 25 -21.88 18.01 -71.12
N PRO A 26 -20.94 17.13 -71.60
CA PRO A 26 -20.12 16.13 -70.87
C PRO A 26 -18.63 15.99 -71.28
N ALA A 27 -17.88 15.23 -70.46
CA ALA A 27 -16.74 14.41 -70.88
C ALA A 27 -16.49 13.25 -69.88
N GLU A 28 -16.38 12.02 -70.37
CA GLU A 28 -15.86 10.83 -69.68
C GLU A 28 -14.37 10.61 -70.10
N PRO A 29 -13.57 9.70 -69.49
CA PRO A 29 -13.95 8.56 -68.63
C PRO A 29 -13.10 8.32 -67.35
N THR A 30 -13.61 7.50 -66.43
CA THR A 30 -13.05 6.18 -66.01
C THR A 30 -13.86 5.63 -64.83
N GLN A 31 -13.88 4.31 -64.64
CA GLN A 31 -14.54 3.65 -63.50
C GLN A 31 -13.49 3.07 -62.56
N SER A 32 -13.68 3.30 -61.25
CA SER A 32 -13.09 2.50 -60.16
C SER A 32 -14.22 2.18 -59.18
N PRO A 33 -14.40 0.92 -58.74
CA PRO A 33 -15.51 0.55 -57.88
C PRO A 33 -15.28 0.97 -56.42
N SER A 34 -16.32 1.49 -55.77
CA SER A 34 -16.33 1.65 -54.31
C SER A 34 -16.58 0.30 -53.63
N THR A 35 -15.65 -0.12 -52.79
CA THR A 35 -15.89 -1.09 -51.72
C THR A 35 -15.19 -0.58 -50.46
N SER A 36 -15.90 0.24 -49.69
CA SER A 36 -15.47 0.55 -48.32
C SER A 36 -15.79 -0.67 -47.44
N PRO A 37 -14.81 -1.34 -46.82
CA PRO A 37 -15.10 -2.03 -45.58
C PRO A 37 -15.53 -0.97 -44.56
N SER A 38 -16.61 -1.23 -43.82
CA SER A 38 -16.87 -0.49 -42.60
C SER A 38 -15.97 -1.11 -41.55
N THR A 39 -14.82 -0.48 -41.26
CA THR A 39 -14.09 -0.75 -40.02
C THR A 39 -14.96 -0.24 -38.89
N GLN A 40 -15.85 -1.11 -38.43
CA GLN A 40 -16.24 -1.15 -37.02
C GLN A 40 -14.91 -1.23 -36.24
N PRO A 41 -14.72 -0.45 -35.16
CA PRO A 41 -13.60 -0.74 -34.28
C PRO A 41 -13.72 -2.20 -33.85
N GLU A 42 -12.61 -2.93 -33.95
CA GLU A 42 -12.47 -4.15 -33.17
C GLU A 42 -12.65 -3.73 -31.70
N ALA A 43 -13.34 -4.55 -30.91
CA ALA A 43 -13.27 -4.31 -29.47
C ALA A 43 -11.81 -4.52 -29.09
N ASP A 44 -11.24 -3.61 -28.30
CA ASP A 44 -9.93 -3.85 -27.72
C ASP A 44 -10.06 -5.16 -26.90
N GLU A 45 -9.41 -6.23 -27.36
CA GLU A 45 -9.44 -7.52 -26.67
C GLU A 45 -8.78 -7.30 -25.31
N GLU A 46 -9.54 -7.58 -24.25
CA GLU A 46 -9.15 -7.28 -22.87
C GLU A 46 -7.85 -8.03 -22.53
N SER A 47 -6.87 -7.31 -21.98
CA SER A 47 -5.55 -7.88 -21.70
C SER A 47 -5.67 -9.06 -20.74
N ALA A 48 -5.14 -10.22 -21.13
CA ALA A 48 -5.05 -11.38 -20.25
C ALA A 48 -4.14 -11.12 -19.03
N ILE A 49 -3.30 -10.09 -19.10
CA ILE A 49 -2.51 -9.54 -17.99
C ILE A 49 -3.31 -8.41 -17.31
N SER A 50 -3.52 -8.53 -15.99
CA SER A 50 -4.26 -7.58 -15.14
C SER A 50 -3.51 -7.34 -13.82
N ASP A 51 -3.97 -6.37 -13.02
CA ASP A 51 -3.48 -6.06 -11.66
C ASP A 51 -1.95 -5.97 -11.54
N VAL A 52 -1.30 -5.25 -12.46
CA VAL A 52 0.16 -5.04 -12.46
C VAL A 52 0.52 -4.03 -11.37
N VAL A 53 1.45 -4.39 -10.47
CA VAL A 53 1.83 -3.58 -9.30
C VAL A 53 3.34 -3.41 -9.21
N LEU A 54 3.84 -2.18 -9.29
CA LEU A 54 5.26 -1.85 -9.07
C LEU A 54 5.54 -1.65 -7.58
N GLN A 55 6.57 -2.30 -7.05
CA GLN A 55 6.91 -2.31 -5.62
C GLN A 55 8.40 -2.05 -5.36
N VAL A 56 8.68 -1.62 -4.13
CA VAL A 56 10.06 -1.49 -3.63
C VAL A 56 10.81 -2.82 -3.74
N GLY A 57 12.09 -2.75 -4.11
CA GLY A 57 13.02 -3.88 -4.02
C GLY A 57 13.59 -4.03 -2.61
N ALA A 58 14.61 -4.87 -2.46
CA ALA A 58 15.37 -4.94 -1.21
C ALA A 58 16.23 -3.68 -0.99
N ASP A 59 16.65 -3.06 -2.10
CA ASP A 59 17.49 -1.86 -2.20
C ASP A 59 17.08 -1.01 -3.42
N GLU A 60 17.71 0.15 -3.63
CA GLU A 60 17.42 1.03 -4.76
C GLU A 60 17.74 0.38 -6.14
N SER A 61 18.58 -0.66 -6.19
CA SER A 61 19.01 -1.35 -7.41
C SER A 61 18.04 -2.43 -7.89
N SER A 62 16.94 -2.63 -7.16
CA SER A 62 15.91 -3.62 -7.44
C SER A 62 14.50 -3.03 -7.35
N ARG A 63 13.55 -3.63 -8.07
CA ARG A 63 12.10 -3.37 -7.93
C ARG A 63 11.35 -4.67 -8.09
N ASN A 64 10.36 -4.89 -7.23
CA ASN A 64 9.50 -6.05 -7.29
C ASN A 64 8.25 -5.76 -8.12
N LEU A 65 7.72 -6.79 -8.76
CA LEU A 65 6.45 -6.75 -9.48
C LEU A 65 5.58 -7.93 -9.09
N SER A 66 4.28 -7.68 -9.12
CA SER A 66 3.22 -8.69 -9.10
C SER A 66 2.22 -8.39 -10.21
N TRP A 67 1.62 -9.43 -10.79
CA TRP A 67 0.52 -9.29 -11.75
C TRP A 67 -0.36 -10.54 -11.79
N MET A 68 -1.56 -10.40 -12.35
CA MET A 68 -2.51 -11.48 -12.58
C MET A 68 -2.56 -11.86 -14.06
N SER A 69 -2.68 -13.15 -14.37
CA SER A 69 -2.78 -13.72 -15.73
C SER A 69 -3.96 -14.69 -15.89
N GLU A 70 -4.43 -14.94 -17.11
CA GLU A 70 -5.41 -16.01 -17.36
C GLU A 70 -4.80 -17.41 -17.22
N ASN A 71 -3.67 -17.67 -17.90
CA ASN A 71 -3.02 -18.98 -17.96
C ASN A 71 -1.84 -19.08 -16.97
N SER A 72 -1.20 -20.26 -16.90
CA SER A 72 -0.27 -20.62 -15.81
C SER A 72 1.14 -20.99 -16.29
N GLY A 73 2.13 -20.24 -15.84
CA GLY A 73 3.56 -20.55 -15.98
C GLY A 73 4.28 -19.66 -17.00
N GLU A 74 5.63 -19.74 -16.97
CA GLU A 74 6.55 -19.07 -17.92
C GLU A 74 6.20 -17.59 -18.16
N GLY A 75 5.85 -16.89 -17.07
CA GLY A 75 5.71 -15.44 -17.03
C GLY A 75 7.05 -14.78 -16.72
N GLU A 76 7.31 -13.63 -17.31
CA GLU A 76 8.50 -12.82 -17.09
C GLU A 76 8.18 -11.32 -16.94
N VAL A 77 9.07 -10.59 -16.28
CA VAL A 77 9.22 -9.14 -16.46
C VAL A 77 10.34 -8.87 -17.45
N ARG A 78 10.11 -7.96 -18.40
CA ARG A 78 11.13 -7.47 -19.34
C ARG A 78 11.33 -5.97 -19.13
N TRP A 79 12.58 -5.49 -19.12
CA TRP A 79 12.91 -4.08 -18.90
C TRP A 79 14.15 -3.61 -19.68
N ALA A 80 14.17 -2.30 -19.98
CA ALA A 80 15.31 -1.59 -20.57
C ALA A 80 15.29 -0.13 -20.09
N LYS A 81 16.37 0.63 -20.27
CA LYS A 81 16.33 2.06 -19.97
C LYS A 81 15.39 2.72 -20.99
N THR A 82 14.61 3.72 -20.58
CA THR A 82 13.63 4.36 -21.49
C THR A 82 14.31 5.01 -22.71
N SER A 83 15.57 5.43 -22.57
CA SER A 83 16.40 5.91 -23.68
C SER A 83 16.77 4.86 -24.75
N GLU A 84 16.50 3.58 -24.50
CA GLU A 84 16.82 2.43 -25.36
C GLU A 84 15.59 1.88 -26.11
N LEU A 85 14.40 2.45 -25.90
CA LEU A 85 13.16 2.03 -26.58
C LEU A 85 13.21 2.19 -28.10
N GLU A 86 12.74 1.17 -28.83
CA GLU A 86 12.52 1.25 -30.27
C GLU A 86 11.18 1.93 -30.58
N GLY A 87 11.09 3.22 -30.22
CA GLY A 87 9.93 4.08 -30.40
C GLY A 87 8.94 4.03 -29.23
N SER A 88 8.26 2.91 -29.05
CA SER A 88 7.32 2.67 -27.93
C SER A 88 7.24 1.19 -27.53
N ALA A 89 8.30 0.44 -27.82
CA ALA A 89 8.44 -0.97 -27.52
C ALA A 89 9.85 -1.23 -26.97
N LEU A 90 9.98 -2.20 -26.07
CA LEU A 90 11.26 -2.67 -25.57
C LEU A 90 12.11 -3.27 -26.71
N PRO A 91 13.44 -3.12 -26.70
CA PRO A 91 14.32 -3.74 -27.69
C PRO A 91 14.31 -5.27 -27.62
N GLU A 92 14.75 -5.94 -28.70
CA GLU A 92 14.83 -7.41 -28.77
C GLU A 92 15.77 -7.99 -27.70
N ASP A 93 16.80 -7.24 -27.27
CA ASP A 93 17.80 -7.60 -26.26
C ASP A 93 17.61 -6.90 -24.90
N ALA A 94 16.38 -6.45 -24.60
CA ALA A 94 15.99 -5.99 -23.27
C ALA A 94 16.29 -7.04 -22.18
N HIS A 95 16.60 -6.59 -20.96
CA HIS A 95 16.75 -7.46 -19.79
C HIS A 95 15.44 -8.19 -19.49
N SER A 96 15.52 -9.39 -18.92
CA SER A 96 14.35 -10.07 -18.38
C SER A 96 14.63 -11.00 -17.22
N ALA A 97 13.56 -11.34 -16.49
CA ALA A 97 13.56 -12.26 -15.36
C ALA A 97 12.22 -13.02 -15.30
N GLU A 98 12.31 -14.34 -15.27
CA GLU A 98 11.20 -15.28 -15.02
C GLU A 98 10.54 -15.03 -13.66
N THR A 99 9.30 -15.45 -13.49
CA THR A 99 8.60 -15.45 -12.20
C THR A 99 9.35 -16.24 -11.12
N SER A 100 9.55 -15.61 -9.97
CA SER A 100 10.13 -16.22 -8.75
C SER A 100 9.09 -17.00 -7.95
N ASP A 101 7.84 -16.54 -7.93
CA ASP A 101 6.67 -17.29 -7.44
C ASP A 101 5.47 -17.11 -8.37
N SER A 102 4.59 -18.11 -8.44
CA SER A 102 3.34 -18.05 -9.19
C SER A 102 2.36 -19.17 -8.78
N GLY A 103 1.06 -18.92 -8.96
CA GLY A 103 0.06 -19.93 -8.66
C GLY A 103 -1.37 -19.49 -8.95
N ARG A 104 -2.35 -20.35 -8.64
CA ARG A 104 -3.78 -20.00 -8.81
C ARG A 104 -4.16 -18.90 -7.81
N SER A 105 -4.77 -17.83 -8.29
CA SER A 105 -5.25 -16.76 -7.39
C SER A 105 -6.40 -17.27 -6.52
N THR A 106 -6.66 -16.56 -5.43
CA THR A 106 -7.79 -16.81 -4.50
C THR A 106 -9.17 -16.76 -5.17
N ASP A 107 -9.30 -16.07 -6.32
CA ASP A 107 -10.55 -15.98 -7.08
C ASP A 107 -10.88 -17.25 -7.90
N LEU A 108 -9.91 -18.15 -8.04
CA LEU A 108 -9.98 -19.41 -8.79
C LEU A 108 -10.26 -19.29 -10.30
N LYS A 109 -10.18 -18.08 -10.87
CA LYS A 109 -10.24 -17.74 -12.32
C LYS A 109 -8.85 -17.41 -12.88
N ARG A 110 -8.04 -16.64 -12.15
CA ARG A 110 -6.73 -16.10 -12.57
C ARG A 110 -5.54 -16.86 -11.95
N HIS A 111 -4.33 -16.53 -12.36
CA HIS A 111 -3.09 -16.90 -11.69
C HIS A 111 -2.34 -15.63 -11.28
N TYR A 112 -1.70 -15.64 -10.11
CA TYR A 112 -0.79 -14.58 -9.69
C TYR A 112 0.64 -14.95 -10.10
N ASN A 113 1.45 -13.93 -10.35
CA ASN A 113 2.82 -14.03 -10.83
C ASN A 113 3.66 -12.95 -10.13
N HIS A 114 4.81 -13.33 -9.57
CA HIS A 114 5.77 -12.43 -8.91
C HIS A 114 7.11 -12.50 -9.63
N ALA A 115 7.75 -11.35 -9.90
CA ALA A 115 9.11 -11.28 -10.44
C ALA A 115 9.83 -10.02 -9.94
N SER A 116 11.15 -9.91 -10.15
CA SER A 116 11.95 -8.77 -9.70
C SER A 116 12.90 -8.28 -10.79
N MET A 117 12.86 -6.97 -11.07
CA MET A 117 13.90 -6.29 -11.84
C MET A 117 15.11 -6.04 -10.93
N THR A 118 16.31 -6.26 -11.44
CA THR A 118 17.56 -6.20 -10.65
C THR A 118 18.71 -5.60 -11.46
N GLY A 119 19.72 -5.05 -10.76
CA GLY A 119 20.84 -4.36 -11.41
C GLY A 119 20.42 -3.05 -12.06
N LEU A 120 19.39 -2.39 -11.50
CA LEU A 120 18.94 -1.08 -11.92
C LEU A 120 19.99 -0.02 -11.55
N GLU A 121 20.31 0.86 -12.48
CA GLU A 121 21.15 2.04 -12.21
C GLU A 121 20.31 3.14 -11.56
N PRO A 122 20.85 3.91 -10.59
CA PRO A 122 20.16 5.08 -10.03
C PRO A 122 20.11 6.24 -11.04
N ASP A 123 19.30 7.26 -10.75
CA ASP A 123 19.13 8.46 -11.59
C ASP A 123 18.78 8.08 -13.06
N THR A 124 17.93 7.05 -13.22
CA THR A 124 17.66 6.40 -14.52
C THR A 124 16.19 6.02 -14.67
N GLU A 125 15.56 6.60 -15.68
CA GLU A 125 14.23 6.24 -16.18
C GLU A 125 14.27 4.87 -16.89
N TYR A 126 13.48 3.92 -16.42
CA TYR A 126 13.32 2.57 -16.97
C TYR A 126 11.92 2.37 -17.54
N SER A 127 11.84 1.54 -18.58
CA SER A 127 10.59 1.05 -19.17
C SER A 127 10.49 -0.46 -18.98
N TYR A 128 9.30 -0.98 -18.67
CA TYR A 128 9.07 -2.40 -18.45
C TYR A 128 7.72 -2.88 -18.98
N GLN A 129 7.58 -4.20 -19.14
CA GLN A 129 6.31 -4.89 -19.34
C GLN A 129 6.35 -6.27 -18.65
N VAL A 130 5.19 -6.83 -18.30
CA VAL A 130 5.06 -8.18 -17.70
C VAL A 130 4.12 -9.06 -18.52
N GLY A 131 4.37 -10.37 -18.55
CA GLY A 131 3.53 -11.32 -19.30
C GLY A 131 4.23 -12.59 -19.73
N SER A 132 3.74 -13.25 -20.78
CA SER A 132 4.27 -14.51 -21.34
C SER A 132 4.04 -14.63 -22.85
N GLU A 133 4.60 -15.67 -23.50
CA GLU A 133 4.24 -15.99 -24.90
C GLU A 133 2.78 -16.50 -25.07
N GLU A 134 2.13 -16.99 -24.00
CA GLU A 134 0.76 -17.55 -24.06
C GLU A 134 -0.32 -16.50 -23.78
N ASP A 135 -0.16 -15.69 -22.73
CA ASP A 135 -1.11 -14.62 -22.36
C ASP A 135 -0.80 -13.28 -23.07
N GLY A 136 0.37 -13.15 -23.69
CA GLY A 136 0.89 -11.86 -24.17
C GLY A 136 1.47 -11.03 -23.02
N TYR A 137 1.72 -9.75 -23.29
CA TYR A 137 2.32 -8.81 -22.33
C TYR A 137 1.41 -7.61 -22.07
N SER A 138 1.59 -7.00 -20.90
CA SER A 138 1.02 -5.69 -20.55
C SER A 138 1.39 -4.60 -21.56
N ALA A 139 0.76 -3.43 -21.43
CA ALA A 139 1.33 -2.19 -21.94
C ALA A 139 2.75 -1.97 -21.35
N VAL A 140 3.57 -1.20 -22.05
CA VAL A 140 4.87 -0.75 -21.52
C VAL A 140 4.60 0.37 -20.51
N ALA A 141 4.92 0.11 -19.25
CA ALA A 141 4.91 1.09 -18.16
C ALA A 141 6.32 1.67 -17.95
N GLN A 142 6.41 2.80 -17.25
CA GLN A 142 7.67 3.51 -17.02
C GLN A 142 7.78 3.93 -15.55
N PHE A 143 9.00 3.91 -15.00
CA PHE A 143 9.30 4.37 -13.65
C PHE A 143 10.72 4.95 -13.61
N ASP A 144 11.01 5.82 -12.64
CA ASP A 144 12.38 6.25 -12.35
C ASP A 144 12.95 5.51 -11.13
N THR A 145 14.25 5.25 -11.14
CA THR A 145 14.95 4.68 -9.99
C THR A 145 15.29 5.70 -8.92
N GLY A 146 15.18 6.99 -9.26
CA GLY A 146 15.53 8.17 -8.47
C GLY A 146 17.04 8.30 -8.21
N GLY A 147 17.50 9.50 -7.88
CA GLY A 147 18.90 9.74 -7.53
C GLY A 147 19.37 8.91 -6.32
N SER A 148 20.61 8.41 -6.37
CA SER A 148 21.21 7.62 -5.27
C SER A 148 21.84 8.51 -4.19
N GLY A 149 21.23 8.51 -3.00
CA GLY A 149 21.76 9.16 -1.80
C GLY A 149 21.61 10.68 -1.78
N GLY A 150 21.84 11.29 -0.61
CA GLY A 150 21.52 12.69 -0.34
C GLY A 150 20.10 12.85 0.21
N ASP A 151 19.42 13.93 -0.17
CA ASP A 151 18.04 14.23 0.23
C ASP A 151 17.05 13.42 -0.62
N SER A 152 16.04 12.82 0.00
CA SER A 152 14.96 12.11 -0.71
C SER A 152 13.59 12.33 -0.06
N GLU A 153 12.53 11.85 -0.71
CA GLU A 153 11.18 11.89 -0.15
C GLU A 153 10.32 10.70 -0.55
N PHE A 154 9.42 10.29 0.35
CA PHE A 154 8.39 9.27 0.14
C PHE A 154 7.03 9.76 0.67
N LEU A 155 5.96 9.11 0.22
CA LEU A 155 4.59 9.43 0.64
C LEU A 155 4.04 8.34 1.56
N VAL A 156 3.12 8.69 2.46
CA VAL A 156 2.45 7.77 3.39
C VAL A 156 0.94 8.04 3.38
N PHE A 157 0.16 7.00 3.11
CA PHE A 157 -1.30 7.07 2.91
C PHE A 157 -2.01 6.06 3.82
N GLY A 158 -2.61 6.55 4.91
CA GLY A 158 -3.39 5.71 5.82
C GLY A 158 -4.66 5.17 5.17
N ASP A 159 -5.06 3.96 5.60
CA ASP A 159 -6.36 3.32 5.39
C ASP A 159 -7.14 3.74 4.12
N PRO A 160 -6.65 3.42 2.90
CA PRO A 160 -7.43 3.54 1.68
C PRO A 160 -8.75 2.75 1.76
N GLN A 161 -8.68 1.55 2.33
CA GLN A 161 -9.77 0.64 2.72
C GLN A 161 -10.92 0.60 1.71
N VAL A 162 -10.57 0.38 0.45
CA VAL A 162 -11.48 0.52 -0.69
C VAL A 162 -12.64 -0.48 -0.58
N GLY A 163 -13.87 0.02 -0.62
CA GLY A 163 -15.10 -0.76 -0.47
C GLY A 163 -15.71 -0.73 0.94
N ALA A 164 -15.26 0.17 1.82
CA ALA A 164 -15.83 0.40 3.16
C ALA A 164 -16.90 1.50 3.18
N GLY A 165 -16.75 2.52 2.33
CA GLY A 165 -17.59 3.70 2.32
C GLY A 165 -18.88 3.57 1.52
N GLY A 166 -19.81 4.47 1.80
CA GLY A 166 -21.01 4.73 0.99
C GLY A 166 -21.03 6.16 0.44
N GLY A 167 -19.85 6.75 0.26
CA GLY A 167 -19.64 8.19 0.08
C GLY A 167 -19.90 8.73 -1.32
N GLN A 168 -19.69 10.04 -1.46
CA GLN A 168 -19.51 10.74 -2.74
C GLN A 168 -18.37 11.77 -2.54
N PRO A 169 -17.19 11.60 -3.17
CA PRO A 169 -16.79 10.48 -4.04
C PRO A 169 -16.87 9.10 -3.37
N ASP A 170 -16.95 8.05 -4.18
CA ASP A 170 -16.68 6.67 -3.74
C ASP A 170 -15.20 6.47 -3.36
N ASP A 171 -14.90 5.40 -2.61
CA ASP A 171 -13.57 5.17 -2.03
C ASP A 171 -12.46 5.11 -3.08
N ALA A 172 -12.73 4.58 -4.27
CA ALA A 172 -11.76 4.47 -5.37
C ALA A 172 -11.42 5.86 -5.93
N THR A 173 -12.45 6.67 -6.23
CA THR A 173 -12.30 8.07 -6.66
C THR A 173 -11.70 8.93 -5.53
N GLY A 174 -11.98 8.59 -4.27
CA GLY A 174 -11.40 9.21 -3.08
C GLY A 174 -9.90 8.94 -2.97
N TRP A 175 -9.50 7.68 -3.15
CA TRP A 175 -8.12 7.18 -3.13
C TRP A 175 -7.28 7.78 -4.26
N ASP A 176 -7.72 7.65 -5.52
CA ASP A 176 -7.05 8.21 -6.70
C ASP A 176 -6.76 9.71 -6.53
N ARG A 177 -7.77 10.49 -6.13
CA ARG A 177 -7.64 11.93 -5.90
C ARG A 177 -6.60 12.27 -4.83
N THR A 178 -6.54 11.51 -3.74
CA THR A 178 -5.56 11.74 -2.66
C THR A 178 -4.16 11.29 -3.05
N LEU A 179 -4.03 10.14 -3.73
CA LEU A 179 -2.76 9.64 -4.27
C LEU A 179 -2.14 10.66 -5.22
N ASN A 180 -2.89 11.09 -6.25
CA ASN A 180 -2.43 12.11 -7.20
C ASN A 180 -2.10 13.44 -6.50
N SER A 181 -2.92 13.91 -5.55
CA SER A 181 -2.61 15.13 -4.77
C SER A 181 -1.29 15.00 -3.98
N GLY A 182 -0.96 13.79 -3.53
CA GLY A 182 0.33 13.48 -2.90
C GLY A 182 1.50 13.49 -3.88
N LEU A 183 1.34 12.85 -5.04
CA LEU A 183 2.35 12.79 -6.11
C LEU A 183 2.65 14.18 -6.70
N GLU A 184 1.62 15.01 -6.94
CA GLU A 184 1.78 16.40 -7.38
C GLU A 184 2.31 17.34 -6.28
N THR A 185 2.20 16.93 -5.01
CA THR A 185 2.83 17.65 -3.89
C THR A 185 4.30 17.29 -3.78
N ALA A 186 4.66 16.01 -3.95
CA ALA A 186 6.03 15.57 -4.16
C ALA A 186 6.65 16.26 -5.41
N GLN A 187 7.98 16.23 -5.51
CA GLN A 187 8.68 16.66 -6.72
C GLN A 187 9.29 15.48 -7.48
N ASP A 188 9.62 14.41 -6.75
CA ASP A 188 9.93 13.07 -7.25
C ASP A 188 9.92 12.10 -6.04
N PRO A 189 8.82 11.36 -5.77
CA PRO A 189 8.74 10.48 -4.60
C PRO A 189 9.33 9.09 -4.89
N ARG A 190 10.33 8.69 -4.10
CA ARG A 190 11.03 7.39 -4.19
C ARG A 190 10.07 6.19 -4.27
N PHE A 191 9.03 6.24 -3.45
CA PHE A 191 7.94 5.28 -3.34
C PHE A 191 6.78 5.89 -2.54
N PHE A 192 5.65 5.17 -2.42
CA PHE A 192 4.62 5.45 -1.41
C PHE A 192 4.35 4.26 -0.48
N PHE A 193 3.92 4.54 0.74
CA PHE A 193 3.70 3.57 1.81
C PHE A 193 2.24 3.56 2.27
N SER A 194 1.55 2.43 2.18
CA SER A 194 0.25 2.19 2.81
C SER A 194 0.41 1.35 4.09
N PRO A 195 0.13 1.89 5.30
CA PRO A 195 0.25 1.16 6.57
C PRO A 195 -0.98 0.27 6.85
N GLY A 196 -1.43 -0.48 5.84
CA GLY A 196 -2.52 -1.44 5.96
C GLY A 196 -3.87 -0.94 5.47
N ASP A 197 -4.81 -1.89 5.38
CA ASP A 197 -6.17 -1.74 4.91
C ASP A 197 -6.21 -1.12 3.51
N GLN A 198 -5.67 -1.82 2.51
CA GLN A 198 -5.82 -1.37 1.11
C GLN A 198 -7.25 -1.61 0.62
N VAL A 199 -7.83 -2.76 0.99
CA VAL A 199 -9.22 -3.14 0.69
C VAL A 199 -10.04 -3.30 1.98
N ASN A 200 -11.37 -3.15 1.90
CA ASN A 200 -12.27 -3.41 3.03
C ASN A 200 -12.54 -4.90 3.27
N SER A 201 -12.23 -5.77 2.30
CA SER A 201 -12.54 -7.20 2.38
C SER A 201 -11.47 -8.03 1.69
N ALA A 202 -10.56 -8.60 2.48
CA ALA A 202 -9.38 -9.38 2.09
C ALA A 202 -9.49 -10.28 0.85
N GLY A 203 -10.65 -10.86 0.53
CA GLY A 203 -10.83 -11.75 -0.63
C GLY A 203 -11.39 -11.08 -1.90
N ASP A 204 -11.85 -9.83 -1.81
CA ASP A 204 -12.65 -9.19 -2.86
C ASP A 204 -11.76 -8.59 -3.95
N GLN A 205 -11.64 -9.30 -5.07
CA GLN A 205 -10.87 -8.83 -6.21
C GLN A 205 -11.41 -7.51 -6.77
N GLY A 206 -12.72 -7.26 -6.69
CA GLY A 206 -13.30 -6.01 -7.16
C GLY A 206 -12.84 -4.79 -6.35
N GLN A 207 -12.38 -5.00 -5.12
CA GLN A 207 -11.79 -3.95 -4.28
C GLN A 207 -10.29 -3.78 -4.61
N TYR A 208 -9.57 -4.86 -4.92
CA TYR A 208 -8.19 -4.77 -5.44
C TYR A 208 -8.14 -4.10 -6.82
N GLU A 209 -9.02 -4.50 -7.75
CA GLU A 209 -9.21 -3.87 -9.07
C GLU A 209 -9.43 -2.34 -8.95
N GLN A 210 -10.15 -1.88 -7.91
CA GLN A 210 -10.36 -0.46 -7.63
C GLN A 210 -9.18 0.22 -6.92
N TYR A 211 -8.48 -0.47 -6.02
CA TYR A 211 -7.28 0.05 -5.34
C TYR A 211 -6.09 0.22 -6.30
N LEU A 212 -5.96 -0.73 -7.25
CA LEU A 212 -4.87 -0.81 -8.23
C LEU A 212 -5.17 -0.05 -9.54
N ALA A 213 -6.33 0.60 -9.65
CA ALA A 213 -6.76 1.34 -10.85
C ALA A 213 -5.93 2.60 -11.21
N PRO A 214 -5.36 3.38 -10.27
CA PRO A 214 -4.58 4.58 -10.62
C PRO A 214 -3.30 4.22 -11.40
N GLU A 215 -2.98 4.98 -12.45
CA GLU A 215 -1.80 4.72 -13.32
C GLU A 215 -0.48 4.65 -12.51
N ALA A 216 -0.37 5.49 -11.47
CA ALA A 216 0.75 5.52 -10.52
C ALA A 216 1.05 4.20 -9.80
N ILE A 217 0.13 3.22 -9.78
CA ILE A 217 0.34 1.86 -9.23
C ILE A 217 1.41 1.08 -10.04
N GLN A 218 1.61 1.46 -11.30
CA GLN A 218 2.61 0.89 -12.21
C GLN A 218 3.83 1.81 -12.41
N GLU A 219 3.72 3.10 -12.10
CA GLU A 219 4.78 4.10 -12.34
C GLU A 219 5.57 4.47 -11.08
N VAL A 220 4.96 4.39 -9.90
CA VAL A 220 5.58 4.73 -8.61
C VAL A 220 5.64 3.48 -7.74
N PRO A 221 6.83 3.05 -7.26
CA PRO A 221 6.94 1.89 -6.39
C PRO A 221 6.10 2.06 -5.12
N GLN A 222 5.50 0.97 -4.65
CA GLN A 222 4.80 0.96 -3.36
C GLN A 222 5.38 -0.01 -2.34
N ALA A 223 5.23 0.35 -1.07
CA ALA A 223 5.36 -0.51 0.09
C ALA A 223 3.98 -0.63 0.77
N THR A 224 3.61 -1.83 1.20
CA THR A 224 2.33 -2.06 1.89
C THR A 224 2.54 -2.84 3.18
N THR A 225 1.75 -2.52 4.20
CA THR A 225 1.56 -3.33 5.42
C THR A 225 0.28 -4.14 5.28
N ILE A 226 0.16 -5.26 6.00
CA ILE A 226 -1.08 -6.03 6.14
C ILE A 226 -1.97 -5.36 7.19
N GLY A 227 -3.14 -4.85 6.79
CA GLY A 227 -4.16 -4.38 7.72
C GLY A 227 -5.14 -5.47 8.16
N ASN A 228 -6.00 -5.16 9.13
CA ASN A 228 -6.96 -6.13 9.65
C ASN A 228 -8.09 -6.44 8.66
N HIS A 229 -8.29 -5.61 7.63
CA HIS A 229 -9.17 -5.89 6.50
C HIS A 229 -8.48 -6.67 5.37
N ASP A 230 -7.15 -6.70 5.31
CA ASP A 230 -6.37 -7.46 4.31
C ASP A 230 -6.01 -8.88 4.78
N VAL A 231 -5.76 -9.07 6.09
CA VAL A 231 -5.17 -10.31 6.65
C VAL A 231 -5.98 -11.58 6.39
N ALA A 232 -7.31 -11.48 6.26
CA ALA A 232 -8.22 -12.63 6.26
C ALA A 232 -8.26 -13.46 4.95
N SER A 233 -7.33 -13.22 4.03
CA SER A 233 -7.16 -13.94 2.76
C SER A 233 -5.69 -14.03 2.39
N LYS A 234 -5.33 -14.94 1.47
CA LYS A 234 -4.05 -14.93 0.76
C LYS A 234 -4.01 -13.96 -0.43
N SER A 235 -5.09 -13.23 -0.70
CA SER A 235 -5.14 -12.27 -1.82
C SER A 235 -4.13 -11.12 -1.66
N TYR A 236 -3.87 -10.64 -0.45
CA TYR A 236 -2.85 -9.62 -0.20
C TYR A 236 -1.47 -10.12 -0.65
N GLU A 237 -1.01 -11.30 -0.19
CA GLU A 237 0.26 -11.89 -0.63
C GLU A 237 0.32 -12.07 -2.15
N GLN A 238 -0.80 -12.39 -2.80
CA GLN A 238 -0.86 -12.57 -4.25
C GLN A 238 -0.73 -11.25 -5.03
N HIS A 239 -1.32 -10.16 -4.54
CA HIS A 239 -1.19 -8.84 -5.15
C HIS A 239 0.11 -8.11 -4.77
N PHE A 240 0.80 -8.50 -3.68
CA PHE A 240 1.99 -7.78 -3.19
C PHE A 240 3.24 -8.66 -3.00
N ASN A 241 4.15 -8.58 -3.98
CA ASN A 241 5.50 -9.13 -3.96
C ASN A 241 6.45 -8.25 -3.11
N ARG A 242 6.41 -8.41 -1.79
CA ARG A 242 7.23 -7.63 -0.85
C ARG A 242 8.68 -8.13 -0.79
N PRO A 243 9.68 -7.24 -0.62
CA PRO A 243 11.08 -7.64 -0.45
C PRO A 243 11.33 -8.25 0.93
N ASN A 244 12.35 -9.12 1.05
CA ASN A 244 12.88 -9.65 2.31
C ASN A 244 11.84 -10.11 3.37
N VAL A 245 10.75 -10.76 2.93
CA VAL A 245 9.73 -11.29 3.84
C VAL A 245 10.32 -12.44 4.67
N SER A 246 10.19 -12.37 5.99
CA SER A 246 10.58 -13.43 6.91
C SER A 246 9.70 -14.68 6.73
N SER A 247 10.31 -15.85 6.75
CA SER A 247 9.58 -17.13 6.85
C SER A 247 9.19 -17.50 8.27
N ASP A 248 9.78 -16.82 9.27
CA ASP A 248 9.87 -17.28 10.66
C ASP A 248 9.24 -16.27 11.65
N HIS A 249 8.73 -15.10 11.18
CA HIS A 249 8.14 -14.05 12.03
C HIS A 249 6.85 -13.44 11.43
N GLY A 250 5.83 -13.23 12.28
CA GLY A 250 4.54 -12.62 11.91
C GLY A 250 3.62 -13.55 11.09
N GLU A 251 3.49 -14.83 11.48
CA GLU A 251 3.03 -15.94 10.63
C GLU A 251 1.68 -15.69 9.94
N GLY A 252 1.69 -15.76 8.60
CA GLY A 252 0.46 -15.83 7.79
C GLY A 252 -0.07 -17.25 7.68
N GLY A 253 -1.17 -17.55 8.39
CA GLY A 253 -1.78 -18.90 8.38
C GLY A 253 -2.22 -19.40 6.99
N LEU A 254 -2.58 -20.69 6.88
CA LEU A 254 -2.92 -21.38 5.61
C LEU A 254 -3.94 -20.71 4.68
N VAL A 255 -4.70 -19.72 5.16
CA VAL A 255 -5.70 -18.94 4.40
C VAL A 255 -5.61 -17.43 4.66
N ALA A 256 -4.61 -16.98 5.42
CA ALA A 256 -4.46 -15.60 5.90
C ALA A 256 -3.07 -15.07 5.51
N SER A 257 -2.96 -13.79 5.16
CA SER A 257 -1.67 -13.19 4.79
C SER A 257 -0.81 -12.90 6.03
N GLY A 258 0.50 -12.91 5.88
CA GLY A 258 1.43 -12.56 6.95
C GLY A 258 2.87 -12.39 6.48
N GLY A 259 3.83 -12.60 7.40
CA GLY A 259 5.25 -12.37 7.20
C GLY A 259 5.62 -10.90 7.43
N ASP A 260 6.47 -10.66 8.43
CA ASP A 260 7.18 -9.40 8.61
C ASP A 260 8.23 -9.21 7.49
N TYR A 261 8.62 -7.97 7.16
CA TYR A 261 9.59 -7.72 6.08
C TYR A 261 10.37 -6.40 6.26
N TRP A 262 11.44 -6.22 5.48
CA TRP A 262 12.26 -5.00 5.51
C TRP A 262 12.84 -4.62 4.14
N PHE A 263 13.24 -3.36 3.96
CA PHE A 263 14.01 -2.88 2.81
C PHE A 263 14.85 -1.65 3.16
N MET A 264 15.83 -1.34 2.30
CA MET A 264 16.60 -0.10 2.35
C MET A 264 16.20 0.79 1.17
N ASP A 265 15.95 2.08 1.40
CA ASP A 265 15.92 3.08 0.33
C ASP A 265 16.46 4.42 0.85
N SER A 266 17.30 5.09 0.06
CA SER A 266 17.87 6.39 0.40
C SER A 266 18.63 6.39 1.73
N GLY A 267 19.28 5.28 2.08
CA GLY A 267 19.93 5.12 3.39
C GLY A 267 18.97 5.23 4.58
N VAL A 268 17.71 4.79 4.40
CA VAL A 268 16.72 4.60 5.46
C VAL A 268 16.35 3.13 5.52
N LEU A 269 16.45 2.54 6.71
CA LEU A 269 16.01 1.17 6.96
C LEU A 269 14.52 1.18 7.29
N PHE A 270 13.72 0.59 6.39
CA PHE A 270 12.29 0.41 6.58
C PHE A 270 12.02 -1.01 7.08
N ILE A 271 11.40 -1.12 8.25
CA ILE A 271 10.99 -2.39 8.85
C ILE A 271 9.47 -2.40 8.95
N ASN A 272 8.85 -3.53 8.63
CA ASN A 272 7.40 -3.68 8.57
C ASN A 272 6.96 -4.95 9.28
N ILE A 273 6.06 -4.83 10.26
CA ILE A 273 5.55 -5.98 11.02
C ILE A 273 4.04 -6.20 10.84
N ASN A 274 3.67 -7.47 10.68
CA ASN A 274 2.29 -7.93 10.55
C ASN A 274 1.59 -7.91 11.92
N SER A 275 1.24 -6.73 12.42
CA SER A 275 0.55 -6.52 13.71
C SER A 275 -0.83 -7.18 13.87
N ASN A 276 -1.27 -8.02 12.93
CA ASN A 276 -2.42 -8.92 13.05
C ASN A 276 -2.04 -10.25 13.71
N ASP A 277 -0.76 -10.63 13.63
CA ASP A 277 -0.20 -11.61 14.56
C ASP A 277 -0.18 -11.00 15.97
N SER A 278 -0.19 -11.87 16.97
CA SER A 278 -0.24 -11.52 18.39
C SER A 278 1.02 -11.92 19.15
N ASP A 279 1.99 -12.57 18.48
CA ASP A 279 3.29 -12.84 19.10
C ASP A 279 4.22 -11.62 18.99
N THR A 280 4.19 -10.82 20.05
CA THR A 280 5.03 -9.63 20.17
C THR A 280 6.49 -9.94 20.47
N ASP A 281 6.82 -11.17 20.86
CA ASP A 281 8.20 -11.57 21.10
C ASP A 281 8.88 -11.93 19.77
N GLU A 282 8.19 -12.58 18.84
CA GLU A 282 8.69 -12.83 17.47
C GLU A 282 8.91 -11.53 16.67
N HIS A 283 7.94 -10.59 16.68
CA HIS A 283 8.15 -9.26 16.08
C HIS A 283 9.34 -8.51 16.70
N ALA A 284 9.60 -8.71 17.99
CA ALA A 284 10.71 -8.08 18.70
C ALA A 284 12.06 -8.73 18.36
N GLU A 285 12.11 -10.03 18.09
CA GLU A 285 13.28 -10.75 17.58
C GLU A 285 13.61 -10.29 16.15
N PHE A 286 12.61 -10.20 15.26
CA PHE A 286 12.79 -9.70 13.89
C PHE A 286 13.37 -8.28 13.83
N ILE A 287 12.84 -7.33 14.62
CA ILE A 287 13.35 -5.95 14.64
C ILE A 287 14.78 -5.91 15.19
N ASP A 288 15.09 -6.67 16.25
CA ASP A 288 16.44 -6.76 16.81
C ASP A 288 17.45 -7.34 15.80
N GLU A 289 17.08 -8.39 15.05
CA GLU A 289 17.97 -9.01 14.05
C GLU A 289 18.21 -8.09 12.85
N VAL A 290 17.15 -7.50 12.27
CA VAL A 290 17.27 -6.62 11.10
C VAL A 290 18.07 -5.34 11.42
N VAL A 291 17.89 -4.74 12.60
CA VAL A 291 18.68 -3.57 13.00
C VAL A 291 20.12 -3.98 13.39
N ALA A 292 20.35 -5.17 13.94
CA ALA A 292 21.69 -5.67 14.22
C ALA A 292 22.50 -6.04 12.97
N GLU A 293 21.87 -6.38 11.84
CA GLU A 293 22.55 -6.65 10.56
C GLU A 293 22.68 -5.39 9.69
N HIS A 294 21.64 -4.55 9.59
CA HIS A 294 21.57 -3.43 8.63
C HIS A 294 21.47 -2.02 9.24
N GLY A 295 21.34 -1.88 10.56
CA GLY A 295 21.22 -0.56 11.22
C GLY A 295 22.45 0.33 11.05
N ASP A 296 23.65 -0.25 11.02
CA ASP A 296 24.92 0.46 10.74
C ASP A 296 25.02 1.01 9.30
N GLU A 297 24.12 0.59 8.39
CA GLU A 297 24.04 1.07 7.00
C GLU A 297 23.06 2.26 6.84
N ALA A 298 22.21 2.50 7.85
CA ALA A 298 21.11 3.46 7.79
C ALA A 298 21.40 4.77 8.53
N ARG A 299 20.90 5.88 7.97
CA ARG A 299 20.88 7.21 8.60
C ARG A 299 19.67 7.38 9.53
N TRP A 300 18.56 6.75 9.17
CA TRP A 300 17.28 6.76 9.87
C TRP A 300 16.63 5.37 9.82
N THR A 301 15.88 5.00 10.85
CA THR A 301 15.11 3.75 10.86
C THR A 301 13.62 4.05 11.05
N VAL A 302 12.79 3.53 10.14
CA VAL A 302 11.34 3.73 10.12
C VAL A 302 10.64 2.38 10.29
N LEU A 303 9.76 2.28 11.28
CA LEU A 303 8.97 1.07 11.56
C LEU A 303 7.50 1.29 11.17
N GLY A 304 6.96 0.42 10.32
CA GLY A 304 5.56 0.44 9.91
C GLY A 304 4.78 -0.75 10.45
N PHE A 305 3.57 -0.50 10.93
CA PHE A 305 2.58 -1.54 11.26
C PHE A 305 1.17 -0.94 11.25
N HIS A 306 0.14 -1.78 11.16
CA HIS A 306 -1.23 -1.28 10.96
C HIS A 306 -1.85 -0.69 12.22
N HIS A 307 -1.94 -1.48 13.31
CA HIS A 307 -2.69 -1.11 14.51
C HIS A 307 -2.07 0.08 15.26
N SER A 308 -2.72 1.24 15.24
CA SER A 308 -2.21 2.50 15.81
C SER A 308 -2.05 2.49 17.33
N ILE A 309 -0.87 2.10 17.82
CA ILE A 309 -0.60 2.03 19.26
C ILE A 309 -0.66 3.37 20.00
N TYR A 310 -0.63 4.52 19.32
CA TYR A 310 -0.86 5.83 19.94
C TYR A 310 -1.95 6.67 19.27
N SER A 311 -2.98 5.99 18.74
CA SER A 311 -4.22 6.63 18.28
C SER A 311 -4.84 7.58 19.31
N THR A 312 -5.49 8.64 18.83
CA THR A 312 -6.43 9.49 19.58
C THR A 312 -7.90 9.29 19.19
N ALA A 313 -8.24 8.22 18.47
CA ALA A 313 -9.62 7.75 18.23
C ALA A 313 -9.93 6.50 19.07
N THR A 314 -11.05 5.82 18.79
CA THR A 314 -11.67 4.83 19.69
C THR A 314 -10.88 3.53 19.90
N HIS A 315 -10.09 3.06 18.94
CA HIS A 315 -9.39 1.77 19.05
C HIS A 315 -8.11 1.83 19.87
N ASN A 316 -7.67 3.03 20.30
CA ASN A 316 -6.58 3.22 21.28
C ASN A 316 -6.75 2.38 22.57
N SER A 317 -7.97 1.90 22.83
CA SER A 317 -8.37 1.17 24.04
C SER A 317 -8.65 -0.33 23.85
N ASP A 318 -8.50 -0.90 22.64
CA ASP A 318 -8.65 -2.35 22.42
C ASP A 318 -7.44 -3.17 22.92
N LEU A 319 -7.54 -4.50 22.92
CA LEU A 319 -6.67 -5.39 23.71
C LEU A 319 -5.37 -5.78 23.01
N ASP A 320 -5.45 -5.96 21.70
CA ASP A 320 -4.38 -6.01 20.71
C ASP A 320 -3.53 -4.72 20.76
N VAL A 321 -4.16 -3.57 20.53
CA VAL A 321 -3.54 -2.23 20.57
C VAL A 321 -2.80 -1.99 21.89
N LYS A 322 -3.37 -2.45 23.02
CA LYS A 322 -2.71 -2.37 24.35
C LYS A 322 -1.51 -3.29 24.52
N ARG A 323 -1.51 -4.51 23.94
CA ARG A 323 -0.33 -5.41 23.98
C ARG A 323 0.81 -4.83 23.16
N LEU A 324 0.50 -4.36 21.94
CA LEU A 324 1.48 -3.72 21.06
C LEU A 324 2.03 -2.43 21.72
N ARG A 325 1.19 -1.63 22.42
CA ARG A 325 1.66 -0.49 23.24
C ARG A 325 2.57 -0.89 24.41
N GLU A 326 2.42 -2.07 24.98
CA GLU A 326 3.28 -2.57 26.07
C GLU A 326 4.61 -3.15 25.53
N ALA A 327 4.60 -3.78 24.35
CA ALA A 327 5.76 -4.46 23.77
C ALA A 327 6.63 -3.58 22.85
N ILE A 328 6.04 -2.75 21.99
CA ILE A 328 6.77 -2.03 20.92
C ILE A 328 7.69 -0.92 21.45
N PRO A 329 7.32 -0.03 22.39
CA PRO A 329 8.22 1.05 22.81
C PRO A 329 9.58 0.57 23.40
N PRO A 330 9.65 -0.51 24.20
CA PRO A 330 10.92 -1.14 24.58
C PRO A 330 11.76 -1.74 23.44
N VAL A 331 11.13 -2.07 22.29
CA VAL A 331 11.82 -2.55 21.07
C VAL A 331 12.30 -1.36 20.25
N ALA A 332 11.43 -0.37 20.05
CA ALA A 332 11.72 0.86 19.32
C ALA A 332 12.90 1.63 19.95
N ALA A 333 12.90 1.76 21.27
CA ALA A 333 13.95 2.47 21.99
C ALA A 333 15.31 1.75 22.00
N ARG A 334 15.36 0.41 22.02
CA ARG A 334 16.64 -0.32 22.04
C ARG A 334 17.30 -0.44 20.66
N ASN A 335 16.52 -0.22 19.60
CA ASN A 335 16.95 -0.21 18.19
C ASN A 335 16.96 1.21 17.59
N ASP A 336 16.90 2.23 18.43
CA ASP A 336 16.89 3.66 18.09
C ASP A 336 15.92 4.09 16.97
N ILE A 337 14.76 3.44 16.84
CA ILE A 337 13.76 3.74 15.81
C ILE A 337 13.36 5.21 15.88
N ASP A 338 13.53 5.96 14.78
CA ASP A 338 13.27 7.40 14.75
C ASP A 338 11.77 7.70 14.61
N LEU A 339 11.11 7.01 13.68
CA LEU A 339 9.71 7.22 13.32
C LEU A 339 8.95 5.89 13.19
N VAL A 340 7.73 5.88 13.75
CA VAL A 340 6.73 4.84 13.53
C VAL A 340 5.53 5.40 12.75
N VAL A 341 5.05 4.67 11.75
CA VAL A 341 3.85 5.01 10.96
C VAL A 341 2.79 3.90 11.03
N SER A 342 1.54 4.30 11.24
CA SER A 342 0.42 3.37 11.47
C SER A 342 -0.94 3.92 11.01
N GLY A 343 -1.90 3.03 10.70
CA GLY A 343 -3.25 3.36 10.21
C GLY A 343 -4.32 2.98 11.24
N HIS A 344 -5.29 2.14 10.85
CA HIS A 344 -6.31 1.48 11.67
C HIS A 344 -7.39 2.38 12.29
N ASP A 345 -7.02 3.56 12.78
CA ASP A 345 -7.88 4.41 13.62
C ASP A 345 -8.54 5.58 12.86
N HIS A 346 -8.34 5.71 11.54
CA HIS A 346 -9.05 6.66 10.67
C HIS A 346 -9.15 8.10 11.24
N ILE A 347 -8.05 8.56 11.83
CA ILE A 347 -7.84 9.88 12.44
C ILE A 347 -6.39 10.29 12.19
N TYR A 348 -6.07 11.59 12.17
CA TYR A 348 -4.66 11.99 12.15
C TYR A 348 -4.20 12.38 13.55
N ASN A 349 -3.12 11.78 14.04
CA ASN A 349 -2.40 12.31 15.19
C ASN A 349 -0.90 12.02 15.18
N ARG A 350 -0.17 12.89 15.88
CA ARG A 350 1.26 12.81 16.17
C ARG A 350 1.50 12.82 17.67
N THR A 351 2.40 11.96 18.13
CA THR A 351 2.84 11.94 19.54
C THR A 351 3.90 13.00 19.84
N PHE A 352 4.18 13.18 21.13
CA PHE A 352 5.51 13.65 21.56
C PHE A 352 6.59 12.63 21.16
N LEU A 353 7.87 12.95 21.37
CA LEU A 353 8.89 11.90 21.44
C LEU A 353 8.59 11.00 22.66
N MET A 354 8.74 9.68 22.48
CA MET A 354 8.30 8.68 23.46
C MET A 354 9.45 7.77 23.93
N ASP A 355 9.75 7.89 25.23
CA ASP A 355 9.72 6.81 26.22
C ASP A 355 9.94 5.34 25.78
N ALA A 356 11.06 4.71 26.15
CA ALA A 356 11.22 3.25 26.17
C ALA A 356 10.17 2.52 27.03
N GLU A 357 9.51 3.21 27.96
CA GLU A 357 8.42 2.69 28.80
C GLU A 357 7.05 3.26 28.34
N GLY A 358 6.97 3.73 27.09
CA GLY A 358 5.77 4.21 26.43
C GLY A 358 5.23 5.55 26.93
N LYS A 359 6.08 6.40 27.55
CA LYS A 359 5.68 7.73 28.04
C LYS A 359 6.29 8.85 27.21
N LYS A 360 5.61 10.00 27.21
CA LYS A 360 6.19 11.26 26.73
C LYS A 360 7.55 11.52 27.39
N VAL A 361 8.56 11.90 26.60
CA VAL A 361 9.83 12.44 27.09
C VAL A 361 9.61 13.87 27.65
N GLU A 362 10.12 14.15 28.85
CA GLU A 362 9.91 15.42 29.57
C GLU A 362 10.46 16.67 28.83
N SER A 363 11.45 16.51 27.93
CA SER A 363 12.01 17.58 27.09
C SER A 363 11.18 17.89 25.84
N SER A 364 10.44 16.92 25.30
CA SER A 364 9.63 17.10 24.08
C SER A 364 8.43 18.01 24.36
N ASP A 365 8.10 18.90 23.44
CA ASP A 365 6.88 19.71 23.46
C ASP A 365 6.04 19.49 22.19
N ALA A 366 4.91 20.20 22.07
CA ALA A 366 4.00 20.07 20.92
C ALA A 366 4.46 20.87 19.69
N GLY A 367 5.75 21.21 19.63
CA GLY A 367 6.37 21.95 18.54
C GLY A 367 6.45 21.18 17.23
N LEU A 368 7.12 21.82 16.27
CA LEU A 368 7.42 21.27 14.95
C LEU A 368 8.87 20.78 14.85
N GLU A 369 9.82 21.50 15.46
CA GLU A 369 11.21 21.07 15.60
C GLU A 369 11.31 20.11 16.80
N GLN A 370 11.86 18.91 16.63
CA GLN A 370 12.02 17.90 17.69
C GLN A 370 13.43 17.29 17.67
N GLU A 371 14.21 17.56 18.72
CA GLU A 371 15.54 16.99 18.93
C GLU A 371 15.41 15.63 19.65
N LYS A 372 15.80 14.54 18.98
CA LYS A 372 15.76 13.15 19.46
C LYS A 372 17.09 12.77 20.11
N GLU A 373 17.07 12.35 21.38
CA GLU A 373 18.16 11.56 21.96
C GLU A 373 17.98 10.07 21.63
N GLU A 374 19.07 9.28 21.74
CA GLU A 374 19.09 7.83 21.56
C GLU A 374 17.96 7.13 22.35
N GLY A 375 17.14 6.34 21.64
CA GLY A 375 16.03 5.57 22.19
C GLY A 375 14.71 6.33 22.40
N GLN A 376 14.52 7.49 21.74
CA GLN A 376 13.27 8.26 21.78
C GLN A 376 12.55 8.23 20.42
N THR A 377 11.37 7.61 20.33
CA THR A 377 10.68 7.41 19.04
C THR A 377 9.47 8.34 18.88
N MET A 378 9.25 8.86 17.66
CA MET A 378 8.01 9.55 17.29
C MET A 378 7.02 8.59 16.63
N TYR A 379 5.71 8.74 16.92
CA TYR A 379 4.66 7.91 16.34
C TYR A 379 3.64 8.78 15.58
N LEU A 380 3.30 8.37 14.37
CA LEU A 380 2.23 8.94 13.55
C LEU A 380 1.12 7.91 13.33
N THR A 381 -0.10 8.31 13.67
CA THR A 381 -1.35 7.67 13.26
C THR A 381 -1.91 8.44 12.08
N LEU A 382 -2.05 7.78 10.94
CA LEU A 382 -2.56 8.33 9.70
C LEU A 382 -4.08 8.15 9.62
N THR A 383 -4.75 9.12 9.00
CA THR A 383 -6.19 9.04 8.70
C THR A 383 -6.43 8.35 7.35
N SER A 384 -7.70 8.05 7.05
CA SER A 384 -8.07 7.50 5.75
C SER A 384 -7.69 8.43 4.60
N SER A 385 -6.99 7.88 3.61
CA SER A 385 -6.62 8.57 2.38
C SER A 385 -7.75 8.57 1.34
N SER A 386 -8.65 7.59 1.35
CA SER A 386 -9.85 7.61 0.50
C SER A 386 -10.95 8.53 1.05
N GLY A 387 -11.14 8.52 2.38
CA GLY A 387 -12.29 9.12 3.05
C GLY A 387 -13.47 8.17 3.24
N SER A 388 -13.24 6.85 3.17
CA SER A 388 -14.28 5.82 3.28
C SER A 388 -15.02 5.84 4.64
N LYS A 389 -14.29 6.08 5.74
CA LYS A 389 -14.81 6.30 7.10
C LYS A 389 -13.82 7.08 7.97
N PHE A 390 -14.31 7.66 9.07
CA PHE A 390 -13.56 8.38 10.12
C PHE A 390 -14.10 7.98 11.51
N TYR A 391 -13.30 8.14 12.58
CA TYR A 391 -13.66 7.70 13.94
C TYR A 391 -13.66 8.83 14.99
N ASP A 392 -14.46 8.63 16.05
CA ASP A 392 -14.65 9.60 17.15
C ASP A 392 -13.35 9.89 17.94
N TYR A 393 -12.98 11.16 18.01
CA TYR A 393 -11.82 11.66 18.76
C TYR A 393 -11.99 11.54 20.29
N VAL A 394 -10.93 11.04 20.94
CA VAL A 394 -10.79 10.77 22.37
C VAL A 394 -9.78 11.77 22.98
N PRO A 395 -10.24 12.87 23.61
CA PRO A 395 -9.37 13.96 24.04
C PRO A 395 -8.59 13.68 25.34
N GLY A 396 -7.37 14.22 25.43
CA GLY A 396 -6.63 14.33 26.68
C GLY A 396 -5.83 13.07 27.03
N LEU A 397 -5.20 12.48 26.03
CA LEU A 397 -4.33 11.32 26.15
C LEU A 397 -2.88 11.78 26.37
N ASP A 398 -2.13 11.16 27.29
CA ASP A 398 -0.82 11.67 27.74
C ASP A 398 0.28 11.70 26.64
N TRP A 399 0.06 11.03 25.52
CA TRP A 399 0.94 11.01 24.33
C TRP A 399 0.62 12.08 23.29
N GLU A 400 -0.53 12.77 23.39
CA GLU A 400 -1.06 13.67 22.36
C GLU A 400 -0.27 14.99 22.23
N ALA A 401 0.56 15.12 21.18
CA ALA A 401 1.15 16.40 20.79
C ALA A 401 0.23 17.19 19.84
N LYS A 402 -0.38 16.49 18.88
CA LYS A 402 -1.23 17.07 17.83
C LYS A 402 -2.22 16.02 17.33
N SER A 403 -3.49 16.39 17.20
CA SER A 403 -4.54 15.58 16.56
C SER A 403 -5.35 16.44 15.59
N VAL A 404 -5.89 15.84 14.54
CA VAL A 404 -6.83 16.46 13.60
C VAL A 404 -7.96 15.46 13.29
N HIS A 405 -9.20 15.96 13.41
CA HIS A 405 -10.44 15.18 13.50
C HIS A 405 -11.60 15.98 12.91
N ASN A 406 -11.51 16.27 11.61
CA ASN A 406 -12.45 17.09 10.84
C ASN A 406 -13.09 16.33 9.66
N ASP A 407 -12.91 15.00 9.63
CA ASP A 407 -13.44 14.09 8.63
C ASP A 407 -13.01 14.42 7.18
N ILE A 408 -11.77 14.91 7.02
CA ILE A 408 -11.14 15.17 5.71
C ILE A 408 -10.03 14.15 5.46
N PRO A 409 -9.93 13.55 4.25
CA PRO A 409 -8.84 12.65 3.90
C PRO A 409 -7.48 13.34 3.92
N ALA A 410 -6.41 12.64 4.27
CA ALA A 410 -5.07 13.21 4.30
C ALA A 410 -3.98 12.22 3.87
N PHE A 411 -2.82 12.77 3.52
CA PHE A 411 -1.57 12.03 3.31
C PHE A 411 -0.42 12.72 4.04
N THR A 412 0.68 12.00 4.25
CA THR A 412 1.92 12.57 4.79
C THR A 412 3.04 12.42 3.78
N ARG A 413 3.75 13.51 3.49
CA ARG A 413 5.02 13.50 2.77
C ARG A 413 6.14 13.46 3.80
N VAL A 414 7.01 12.47 3.71
CA VAL A 414 8.22 12.40 4.51
C VAL A 414 9.40 12.79 3.62
N ARG A 415 10.18 13.78 4.06
CA ARG A 415 11.51 14.05 3.50
C ARG A 415 12.59 13.54 4.45
N VAL A 416 13.71 13.15 3.87
CA VAL A 416 14.87 12.63 4.60
C VAL A 416 16.12 13.31 4.06
N SER A 417 17.01 13.75 4.95
CA SER A 417 18.38 14.20 4.63
C SER A 417 19.39 13.51 5.54
N ASP A 418 20.68 13.89 5.42
CA ASP A 418 21.70 13.52 6.43
C ASP A 418 21.43 14.14 7.81
N GLU A 419 20.63 15.20 7.90
CA GLU A 419 20.47 16.04 9.10
C GLU A 419 19.09 15.91 9.77
N ALA A 420 18.03 15.58 9.00
CA ALA A 420 16.66 15.55 9.51
C ALA A 420 15.73 14.55 8.78
N LEU A 421 14.71 14.08 9.51
CA LEU A 421 13.50 13.45 8.96
C LEU A 421 12.31 14.39 9.17
N ARG A 422 11.71 14.88 8.08
CA ARG A 422 10.60 15.85 8.12
C ARG A 422 9.30 15.26 7.58
N ALA A 423 8.31 15.08 8.46
CA ALA A 423 6.98 14.59 8.10
C ALA A 423 5.97 15.76 8.01
N THR A 424 5.52 16.04 6.79
CA THR A 424 4.55 17.11 6.49
C THR A 424 3.22 16.49 6.06
N THR A 425 2.16 16.72 6.83
CA THR A 425 0.82 16.15 6.59
C THR A 425 -0.11 17.17 5.93
N TYR A 426 -0.82 16.72 4.89
CA TYR A 426 -1.71 17.52 4.05
C TYR A 426 -3.10 16.90 3.98
N GLU A 427 -4.13 17.69 4.21
CA GLU A 427 -5.52 17.33 3.93
C GLU A 427 -5.86 17.54 2.46
N VAL A 428 -6.72 16.68 1.90
CA VAL A 428 -7.20 16.73 0.51
C VAL A 428 -8.73 16.84 0.52
N PRO A 429 -9.30 18.07 0.49
CA PRO A 429 -10.75 18.28 0.60
C PRO A 429 -11.59 17.59 -0.49
N ALA A 430 -12.75 17.06 -0.10
CA ALA A 430 -13.69 16.41 -1.01
C ALA A 430 -14.52 17.40 -1.86
N GLU A 431 -14.61 18.68 -1.48
CA GLU A 431 -15.34 19.72 -2.22
C GLU A 431 -14.50 20.30 -3.39
N GLY A 432 -14.23 19.48 -4.40
CA GLY A 432 -13.64 19.87 -5.68
C GLY A 432 -13.93 18.78 -6.72
N ALA A 433 -14.45 19.14 -7.91
CA ALA A 433 -15.03 18.16 -8.84
C ALA A 433 -14.01 17.56 -9.82
N GLN A 434 -12.74 17.94 -9.71
CA GLN A 434 -11.60 17.54 -10.53
C GLN A 434 -10.37 17.40 -9.61
N GLN A 435 -9.44 16.48 -9.92
CA GLN A 435 -8.21 16.26 -9.13
C GLN A 435 -7.47 17.59 -8.85
N ALA A 436 -7.23 18.40 -9.88
CA ALA A 436 -6.58 19.71 -9.79
C ALA A 436 -7.32 20.77 -8.92
N GLU A 437 -8.62 20.59 -8.64
CA GLU A 437 -9.35 21.45 -7.69
C GLU A 437 -9.10 21.02 -6.24
N ALA A 438 -9.00 19.72 -5.97
CA ALA A 438 -8.67 19.17 -4.65
C ALA A 438 -7.17 19.39 -4.31
N GLN A 439 -6.28 19.19 -5.28
CA GLN A 439 -4.86 19.57 -5.23
C GLN A 439 -4.71 21.05 -4.81
N ALA A 440 -5.34 21.98 -5.54
CA ALA A 440 -5.26 23.41 -5.26
C ALA A 440 -5.92 23.84 -3.93
N ALA A 441 -6.72 22.97 -3.33
CA ALA A 441 -7.36 23.15 -2.02
C ALA A 441 -6.64 22.42 -0.88
N SER A 442 -5.56 21.67 -1.14
CA SER A 442 -4.90 20.84 -0.13
C SER A 442 -4.15 21.69 0.91
N GLU A 443 -4.48 21.52 2.20
CA GLU A 443 -3.97 22.35 3.30
C GLU A 443 -3.01 21.57 4.21
N LYS A 444 -1.87 22.20 4.54
CA LYS A 444 -0.83 21.62 5.41
C LYS A 444 -1.26 21.70 6.88
N ILE A 445 -1.60 20.57 7.48
CA ILE A 445 -2.13 20.51 8.86
C ILE A 445 -1.09 20.27 9.94
N ASP A 446 0.03 19.62 9.61
CA ASP A 446 1.19 19.47 10.48
C ASP A 446 2.48 19.39 9.65
N ASP A 447 3.63 19.65 10.27
CA ASP A 447 4.92 19.81 9.58
C ASP A 447 6.09 19.63 10.56
N VAL A 448 6.23 18.41 11.08
CA VAL A 448 7.24 18.07 12.09
C VAL A 448 8.58 17.72 11.44
N GLU A 449 9.67 18.09 12.11
CA GLU A 449 11.06 17.88 11.71
C GLU A 449 11.81 17.27 12.90
N ILE A 450 12.30 16.05 12.72
CA ILE A 450 13.06 15.29 13.72
C ILE A 450 14.55 15.42 13.37
N THR A 451 15.37 15.85 14.33
CA THR A 451 16.84 15.90 14.23
C THR A 451 17.45 15.07 15.36
N ARG A 452 18.69 14.62 15.23
CA ARG A 452 19.39 13.82 16.25
C ARG A 452 20.22 14.72 17.19
N SER A 453 20.10 14.51 18.50
CA SER A 453 20.82 15.26 19.53
C SER A 453 22.31 14.94 19.52
N GLY A 454 23.12 15.93 19.16
CA GLY A 454 24.59 15.83 19.17
C GLY A 454 25.25 16.05 17.80
N ASP A 455 24.48 16.09 16.72
CA ASP A 455 24.94 16.52 15.40
C ASP A 455 25.08 18.06 15.35
N ASP A 456 26.05 18.57 16.11
CA ASP A 456 26.52 19.96 16.04
C ASP A 456 27.01 20.25 14.61
N ALA A 457 26.15 20.89 13.80
CA ALA A 457 26.51 21.37 12.47
C ALA A 457 27.86 22.14 12.53
N PRO A 458 28.84 21.81 11.68
CA PRO A 458 30.24 22.11 11.95
C PRO A 458 30.49 23.61 12.10
N GLU A 459 30.74 24.03 13.35
CA GLU A 459 31.02 25.41 13.79
C GLU A 459 31.83 26.15 12.72
N PRO A 460 31.30 27.24 12.11
CA PRO A 460 31.86 27.84 10.91
C PRO A 460 33.28 28.34 11.18
N GLY A 461 34.25 27.53 10.74
CA GLY A 461 35.62 27.57 11.22
C GLY A 461 36.21 28.97 11.17
N THR A 462 36.59 29.49 12.34
CA THR A 462 37.11 30.85 12.47
C THR A 462 38.53 30.97 11.89
N ASP A 463 38.62 31.05 10.56
CA ASP A 463 39.85 31.46 9.87
C ASP A 463 40.15 32.93 10.17
N ALA A 464 40.81 33.12 11.30
CA ALA A 464 41.32 34.40 11.77
C ALA A 464 42.70 34.74 11.18
N GLY A 465 42.98 34.32 9.94
CA GLY A 465 43.29 35.30 8.89
C GLY A 465 44.70 35.33 8.29
N ALA A 466 44.73 35.72 7.02
CA ALA A 466 45.83 36.43 6.37
C ALA A 466 45.27 37.47 5.37
N ASP A 467 45.86 38.67 5.33
CA ASP A 467 45.34 39.80 4.55
C ASP A 467 45.65 39.77 3.04
N ALA A 468 44.76 40.39 2.27
CA ALA A 468 45.00 41.09 0.98
C ALA A 468 45.39 40.22 -0.26
N ASP A 469 45.16 40.64 -1.50
CA ASP A 469 44.68 41.93 -2.05
C ASP A 469 43.50 41.73 -3.03
N ALA A 470 42.80 42.80 -3.40
CA ALA A 470 41.76 42.79 -4.43
C ALA A 470 42.29 43.28 -5.80
N GLU A 471 41.64 42.90 -6.91
CA GLU A 471 40.90 43.88 -7.72
C GLU A 471 39.97 43.27 -8.79
N ASP A 472 39.03 44.11 -9.24
CA ASP A 472 37.96 43.92 -10.21
C ASP A 472 38.43 43.72 -11.66
N ALA A 473 37.72 42.89 -12.44
CA ALA A 473 37.37 43.20 -13.84
C ALA A 473 36.40 42.17 -14.44
N ALA A 474 35.17 42.59 -14.79
CA ALA A 474 34.29 41.83 -15.69
C ALA A 474 34.27 42.42 -17.11
N ALA A 475 34.46 41.61 -18.16
CA ALA A 475 33.89 41.83 -19.51
C ALA A 475 34.18 40.72 -20.55
N SER A 476 33.12 40.02 -20.99
CA SER A 476 32.66 39.89 -22.40
C SER A 476 33.59 39.40 -23.55
N SER A 477 33.00 38.54 -24.40
CA SER A 477 33.17 38.43 -25.88
C SER A 477 34.54 38.00 -26.46
N ASP A 478 34.66 37.35 -27.63
CA ASP A 478 33.76 36.66 -28.59
C ASP A 478 34.68 36.07 -29.71
N GLY A 479 34.18 35.13 -30.53
CA GLY A 479 34.85 34.58 -31.71
C GLY A 479 35.56 33.22 -31.48
N SER A 480 35.27 32.12 -32.21
CA SER A 480 35.20 31.90 -33.66
C SER A 480 36.58 31.88 -34.34
N SER A 481 36.96 30.91 -35.19
CA SER A 481 36.39 29.60 -35.62
C SER A 481 37.40 28.88 -36.54
N ALA A 482 37.13 27.62 -36.92
CA ALA A 482 37.69 26.93 -38.12
C ALA A 482 39.23 26.64 -38.13
N ASP A 483 39.78 25.68 -38.89
CA ASP A 483 39.20 24.59 -39.70
C ASP A 483 40.29 23.49 -39.91
N ALA A 484 39.86 22.21 -40.02
CA ALA A 484 40.38 21.10 -40.87
C ALA A 484 41.92 20.80 -40.96
N ASP A 485 42.41 19.69 -41.54
CA ASP A 485 41.81 18.56 -42.27
C ASP A 485 42.76 17.32 -42.27
N SER A 486 42.22 16.09 -42.34
CA SER A 486 42.82 14.83 -42.86
C SER A 486 44.22 14.34 -42.34
N ALA A 487 44.65 13.07 -42.40
CA ALA A 487 44.19 11.86 -43.09
C ALA A 487 44.72 10.58 -42.37
N SER A 488 44.29 9.40 -42.81
CA SER A 488 44.63 8.07 -42.25
C SER A 488 45.73 7.31 -43.00
N ALA A 489 46.33 6.28 -42.35
CA ALA A 489 46.75 5.01 -42.98
C ALA A 489 47.23 3.93 -41.95
N ASP A 490 46.50 2.80 -41.93
CA ASP A 490 46.94 1.39 -41.85
C ASP A 490 47.84 0.82 -40.73
N ALA A 491 47.24 -0.12 -39.95
CA ALA A 491 47.69 -1.48 -39.54
C ALA A 491 49.07 -1.70 -38.85
N ASP A 492 49.26 -2.64 -37.91
CA ASP A 492 48.66 -3.99 -37.79
C ASP A 492 48.95 -4.60 -36.38
N GLY A 493 48.30 -5.71 -35.98
CA GLY A 493 48.92 -6.68 -35.03
C GLY A 493 48.33 -6.98 -33.63
N ALA A 494 47.16 -7.64 -33.59
CA ALA A 494 46.76 -8.74 -32.69
C ALA A 494 47.06 -8.76 -31.16
N SER A 495 45.98 -8.90 -30.37
CA SER A 495 45.88 -9.63 -29.07
C SER A 495 44.39 -9.82 -28.73
N ALA A 496 43.92 -10.79 -27.95
CA ALA A 496 44.38 -12.15 -27.65
C ALA A 496 43.22 -12.85 -26.88
N GLU A 497 42.75 -14.02 -27.34
CA GLU A 497 41.56 -14.70 -26.78
C GLU A 497 41.69 -15.07 -25.29
N ALA A 498 40.63 -14.87 -24.51
CA ALA A 498 40.40 -15.52 -23.22
C ALA A 498 38.89 -15.67 -23.00
N ASP A 499 38.38 -16.90 -23.16
CA ASP A 499 36.95 -17.24 -23.09
C ASP A 499 36.58 -17.83 -21.71
N SER A 500 35.28 -17.84 -21.45
CA SER A 500 34.52 -18.33 -20.30
C SER A 500 34.85 -19.74 -19.78
N VAL A 501 34.55 -19.97 -18.49
CA VAL A 501 33.84 -21.20 -18.05
C VAL A 501 32.99 -20.93 -16.80
N SER A 502 31.72 -21.34 -16.82
CA SER A 502 30.85 -21.50 -15.65
C SER A 502 31.13 -22.83 -14.93
N ALA A 503 30.66 -23.01 -13.69
CA ALA A 503 30.72 -24.32 -13.01
C ALA A 503 29.55 -24.55 -12.03
N GLU A 504 28.62 -25.41 -12.45
CA GLU A 504 27.58 -26.06 -11.62
C GLU A 504 28.18 -26.82 -10.42
N ALA A 505 27.43 -26.95 -9.32
CA ALA A 505 27.76 -27.87 -8.23
C ALA A 505 26.52 -28.46 -7.55
N ASP A 506 26.27 -29.76 -7.77
CA ASP A 506 25.26 -30.56 -7.06
C ASP A 506 25.87 -31.90 -6.61
N GLY A 507 25.47 -32.38 -5.41
CA GLY A 507 25.55 -33.79 -5.04
C GLY A 507 26.64 -34.25 -4.05
N ALA A 508 26.15 -34.77 -2.92
CA ALA A 508 26.60 -35.98 -2.20
C ALA A 508 27.57 -35.90 -0.99
N SER A 509 27.17 -36.64 0.06
CA SER A 509 27.88 -36.88 1.33
C SER A 509 28.91 -38.02 1.26
N PRO A 510 29.68 -38.22 2.35
CA PRO A 510 29.87 -39.57 2.90
C PRO A 510 29.51 -39.69 4.40
N GLU A 511 29.40 -40.93 4.90
CA GLU A 511 28.91 -41.27 6.25
C GLU A 511 30.01 -41.39 7.34
N ALA A 512 29.61 -41.74 8.57
CA ALA A 512 30.35 -41.54 9.82
C ALA A 512 30.81 -42.83 10.56
N ASP A 513 31.72 -42.64 11.53
CA ASP A 513 32.03 -43.53 12.68
C ASP A 513 32.88 -42.70 13.69
N GLY A 514 32.82 -42.81 15.03
CA GLY A 514 31.91 -43.55 15.91
C GLY A 514 32.54 -43.96 17.27
N THR A 515 32.43 -43.16 18.33
CA THR A 515 32.69 -43.46 19.79
C THR A 515 32.45 -42.21 20.65
N ASP A 516 32.24 -42.20 21.99
CA ASP A 516 31.65 -43.08 23.03
C ASP A 516 31.81 -42.36 24.41
N SER A 517 31.12 -42.77 25.48
CA SER A 517 31.02 -42.15 26.85
C SER A 517 29.98 -41.02 26.98
N SER A 518 29.01 -40.95 27.92
CA SER A 518 28.89 -41.32 29.36
C SER A 518 29.65 -40.37 30.30
N ASP A 519 29.18 -39.91 31.49
CA ASP A 519 27.92 -40.05 32.27
C ASP A 519 27.96 -38.95 33.37
N GLY A 520 26.89 -38.42 34.01
CA GLY A 520 25.43 -38.62 33.94
C GLY A 520 24.75 -38.21 35.27
N SER A 521 23.43 -38.43 35.41
CA SER A 521 22.62 -38.29 36.66
C SER A 521 22.42 -36.83 37.21
N ASN A 522 21.52 -36.49 38.15
CA ASN A 522 20.18 -36.98 38.57
C ASN A 522 19.67 -36.13 39.76
N SER A 523 18.46 -35.54 39.71
CA SER A 523 17.60 -35.40 40.91
C SER A 523 16.14 -35.08 40.57
N ALA A 524 15.23 -35.63 41.37
CA ALA A 524 13.91 -35.06 41.63
C ALA A 524 13.87 -34.55 43.08
N ASP A 525 12.86 -33.75 43.47
CA ASP A 525 11.90 -34.11 44.52
C ASP A 525 10.67 -33.16 44.45
N ALA A 526 9.64 -33.38 45.29
CA ALA A 526 8.35 -32.68 45.26
C ALA A 526 7.96 -32.01 46.60
N GLY A 527 6.91 -31.17 46.56
CA GLY A 527 6.23 -30.61 47.75
C GLY A 527 5.56 -29.27 47.42
N THR A 528 4.26 -29.14 47.12
CA THR A 528 3.02 -29.39 47.89
C THR A 528 2.71 -28.41 49.03
N SER A 529 1.46 -27.95 49.08
CA SER A 529 0.77 -27.20 50.16
C SER A 529 0.97 -25.67 50.17
N SER A 530 -0.04 -24.84 50.49
CA SER A 530 -1.50 -25.09 50.62
C SER A 530 -2.27 -23.77 50.84
N ASP A 531 -3.50 -23.71 50.32
CA ASP A 531 -4.74 -23.09 50.85
C ASP A 531 -4.73 -21.71 51.57
N GLY A 532 -5.69 -20.86 51.19
CA GLY A 532 -5.95 -19.56 51.83
C GLY A 532 -7.28 -18.93 51.40
N ALA A 533 -8.39 -19.66 51.52
CA ALA A 533 -9.73 -19.15 51.22
C ALA A 533 -10.49 -18.70 52.48
N GLU A 534 -11.28 -17.64 52.37
CA GLU A 534 -12.27 -17.19 53.36
C GLU A 534 -13.68 -17.21 52.73
N SER A 535 -14.73 -17.33 53.54
CA SER A 535 -16.11 -17.64 53.12
C SER A 535 -17.10 -16.48 53.27
N ASP A 536 -18.33 -16.68 52.76
CA ASP A 536 -19.60 -16.64 53.52
C ASP A 536 -20.81 -16.73 52.54
N SER A 537 -21.65 -17.78 52.59
CA SER A 537 -22.90 -17.96 53.38
C SER A 537 -24.04 -17.00 52.98
N ASP A 538 -25.30 -17.36 52.70
CA ASP A 538 -26.05 -18.63 52.58
C ASP A 538 -27.11 -18.43 51.43
N SER A 539 -28.15 -19.23 51.10
CA SER A 539 -28.97 -20.24 51.81
C SER A 539 -29.81 -21.11 50.84
N ASP A 540 -30.56 -22.07 51.40
CA ASP A 540 -31.46 -23.04 50.74
C ASP A 540 -32.67 -22.47 49.94
N SER A 541 -33.11 -23.19 48.89
CA SER A 541 -34.35 -24.01 48.98
C SER A 541 -34.71 -24.86 47.74
N GLU A 542 -34.44 -26.16 47.84
CA GLU A 542 -35.29 -27.34 47.52
C GLU A 542 -36.31 -27.40 46.33
N ARG A 543 -36.16 -28.49 45.53
CA ARG A 543 -37.22 -29.42 45.00
C ARG A 543 -38.14 -28.95 43.84
N ALA A 544 -38.62 -29.83 42.93
CA ALA A 544 -38.40 -31.27 42.72
C ALA A 544 -38.75 -31.72 41.26
N ASP A 545 -38.53 -33.01 41.00
CA ASP A 545 -38.62 -33.79 39.75
C ASP A 545 -39.95 -33.74 38.96
N SER A 546 -39.90 -34.07 37.66
CA SER A 546 -40.65 -35.24 37.11
C SER A 546 -40.22 -35.65 35.69
N ASP A 547 -40.36 -36.94 35.38
CA ASP A 547 -39.89 -37.64 34.18
C ASP A 547 -40.87 -37.69 32.97
N ALA A 548 -40.32 -38.21 31.86
CA ALA A 548 -40.95 -39.14 30.89
C ALA A 548 -41.86 -38.62 29.75
N ALA A 549 -41.21 -38.41 28.59
CA ALA A 549 -41.34 -39.21 27.36
C ALA A 549 -42.73 -39.63 26.79
N THR A 550 -42.90 -39.51 25.47
CA THR A 550 -43.08 -40.64 24.49
C THR A 550 -43.52 -40.15 23.10
N ALA A 551 -42.98 -40.80 22.07
CA ALA A 551 -43.13 -40.58 20.62
C ALA A 551 -44.56 -40.46 20.03
N GLY A 552 -44.64 -39.89 18.82
CA GLY A 552 -45.82 -39.90 17.95
C GLY A 552 -45.48 -39.59 16.48
N THR A 553 -45.15 -40.62 15.69
CA THR A 553 -44.90 -40.53 14.24
C THR A 553 -46.17 -40.72 13.41
N THR A 554 -46.34 -39.96 12.32
CA THR A 554 -46.95 -40.46 11.06
C THR A 554 -46.60 -39.55 9.87
N ASP A 555 -46.45 -40.18 8.72
CA ASP A 555 -46.15 -39.60 7.41
C ASP A 555 -47.38 -38.94 6.75
N ASN A 556 -47.20 -38.12 5.70
CA ASN A 556 -47.39 -38.60 4.30
C ASN A 556 -47.16 -37.49 3.23
N ASP A 557 -46.53 -37.88 2.11
CA ASP A 557 -46.80 -37.55 0.68
C ASP A 557 -47.87 -36.47 0.35
N GLY A 558 -47.69 -35.53 -0.59
CA GLY A 558 -46.59 -35.26 -1.55
C GLY A 558 -47.11 -34.70 -2.90
N THR A 559 -46.22 -34.26 -3.80
CA THR A 559 -46.47 -33.94 -5.25
C THR A 559 -47.39 -32.72 -5.57
N THR A 560 -47.39 -32.00 -6.72
CA THR A 560 -46.49 -31.79 -7.91
C THR A 560 -47.06 -30.62 -8.76
N GLU A 561 -46.30 -30.09 -9.73
CA GLU A 561 -46.73 -29.18 -10.84
C GLU A 561 -47.23 -27.75 -10.48
N ALA A 562 -47.20 -26.73 -11.35
CA ALA A 562 -46.33 -26.36 -12.49
C ALA A 562 -46.68 -24.93 -12.99
N GLU A 563 -45.74 -24.28 -13.70
CA GLU A 563 -45.87 -23.29 -14.80
C GLU A 563 -47.07 -22.33 -14.90
N GLY A 564 -46.79 -21.02 -15.10
CA GLY A 564 -47.81 -20.04 -15.50
C GLY A 564 -47.28 -18.65 -15.86
N THR A 565 -46.94 -18.42 -17.13
CA THR A 565 -46.50 -17.13 -17.69
C THR A 565 -47.64 -16.34 -18.36
N THR A 566 -47.66 -15.01 -18.18
CA THR A 566 -48.34 -14.05 -19.09
C THR A 566 -47.74 -12.64 -18.95
N ASP A 567 -47.36 -12.03 -20.07
CA ASP A 567 -47.03 -10.60 -20.17
C ASP A 567 -48.29 -9.70 -20.08
N ASN A 568 -48.10 -8.39 -19.84
CA ASN A 568 -48.44 -7.33 -20.81
C ASN A 568 -48.23 -5.89 -20.27
N ASP A 569 -47.41 -5.12 -20.98
CA ASP A 569 -47.42 -3.65 -21.27
C ASP A 569 -48.38 -2.67 -20.53
N GLY A 570 -47.88 -1.45 -20.25
CA GLY A 570 -48.69 -0.29 -19.85
C GLY A 570 -47.96 0.91 -19.20
N THR A 571 -47.43 1.85 -20.00
CA THR A 571 -46.89 3.14 -19.53
C THR A 571 -47.95 4.24 -19.34
N THR A 572 -47.82 5.12 -18.34
CA THR A 572 -48.23 6.56 -18.42
C THR A 572 -47.71 7.38 -17.24
N GLU A 573 -47.37 8.65 -17.48
CA GLU A 573 -47.07 9.68 -16.46
C GLU A 573 -48.30 10.55 -16.15
N SER A 574 -48.29 11.27 -15.01
CA SER A 574 -48.96 12.59 -14.92
C SER A 574 -48.51 13.42 -13.70
N ASP A 575 -47.92 14.59 -13.98
CA ASP A 575 -48.05 15.89 -13.32
C ASP A 575 -48.39 15.99 -11.80
N GLY A 576 -47.52 16.68 -11.05
CA GLY A 576 -47.83 17.33 -9.77
C GLY A 576 -47.55 18.83 -9.84
N ALA A 577 -48.46 19.69 -9.34
CA ALA A 577 -48.36 21.14 -9.50
C ALA A 577 -48.79 21.96 -8.25
N ASP A 578 -48.01 23.00 -7.98
CA ASP A 578 -48.34 24.30 -7.35
C ASP A 578 -49.00 24.42 -5.95
N ALA A 579 -48.11 24.64 -4.97
CA ALA A 579 -47.84 25.98 -4.38
C ALA A 579 -48.59 26.53 -3.13
N ASN A 580 -47.87 27.45 -2.46
CA ASN A 580 -48.27 28.45 -1.44
C ASN A 580 -48.59 27.95 -0.01
N ALA A 581 -48.36 28.72 1.07
CA ALA A 581 -47.93 30.14 1.19
C ALA A 581 -46.99 30.39 2.39
N ALA A 582 -46.37 31.58 2.45
CA ALA A 582 -45.39 31.98 3.47
C ALA A 582 -45.94 32.91 4.58
N SER A 583 -45.21 33.10 5.70
CA SER A 583 -44.62 34.40 6.08
C SER A 583 -43.96 34.48 7.48
N ALA A 584 -43.01 35.42 7.60
CA ALA A 584 -42.61 36.21 8.78
C ALA A 584 -41.82 35.56 9.96
N ALA A 585 -40.62 36.12 10.20
CA ALA A 585 -39.94 36.16 11.52
C ALA A 585 -40.25 37.49 12.25
N PRO A 586 -39.91 37.67 13.56
CA PRO A 586 -38.58 38.24 13.86
C PRO A 586 -37.92 37.86 15.22
N ALA A 587 -36.59 37.85 15.21
CA ALA A 587 -35.61 38.32 16.21
C ALA A 587 -35.73 38.09 17.75
N ASP A 588 -34.63 37.55 18.29
CA ASP A 588 -33.83 38.02 19.46
C ASP A 588 -33.79 37.21 20.79
N SER A 589 -32.56 37.02 21.27
CA SER A 589 -32.09 36.67 22.63
C SER A 589 -32.42 35.30 23.26
N GLY A 590 -31.45 34.74 24.01
CA GLY A 590 -31.71 33.76 25.10
C GLY A 590 -30.94 32.44 25.06
N THR A 591 -29.81 32.38 25.78
CA THR A 591 -28.95 31.18 25.99
C THR A 591 -29.60 30.02 26.76
N THR A 592 -28.99 28.83 26.63
CA THR A 592 -29.00 27.60 27.49
C THR A 592 -29.71 26.35 26.95
N SER A 593 -29.18 25.19 27.34
CA SER A 593 -29.27 23.89 26.65
C SER A 593 -30.53 23.06 26.98
N ALA A 594 -30.96 22.18 26.06
CA ALA A 594 -30.68 20.73 26.16
C ALA A 594 -31.41 19.85 25.10
N ASN A 595 -30.66 18.86 24.58
CA ASN A 595 -31.07 17.53 24.09
C ASN A 595 -31.88 17.31 22.79
N SER A 596 -31.56 16.16 22.17
CA SER A 596 -32.35 15.29 21.26
C SER A 596 -32.74 15.81 19.87
N ASP A 597 -32.65 15.02 18.78
CA ASP A 597 -32.01 13.70 18.56
C ASP A 597 -31.78 13.49 17.04
N SER A 598 -30.64 12.91 16.65
CA SER A 598 -30.51 12.06 15.44
C SER A 598 -29.09 11.46 15.38
N ALA A 599 -28.93 10.23 15.88
CA ALA A 599 -27.69 9.45 15.74
C ALA A 599 -27.96 8.23 14.82
N ALA A 600 -27.01 7.95 13.94
CA ALA A 600 -26.92 6.77 13.08
C ALA A 600 -25.47 6.72 12.52
N ASP A 601 -24.80 5.58 12.38
CA ASP A 601 -25.07 4.26 12.97
C ASP A 601 -23.73 3.61 13.34
N GLY A 602 -23.63 3.02 14.53
CA GLY A 602 -22.35 2.60 15.11
C GLY A 602 -21.95 1.19 14.66
N GLY A 603 -21.07 1.10 13.66
CA GLY A 603 -20.57 -0.17 13.13
C GLY A 603 -19.65 -0.92 14.09
N ASP A 604 -20.22 -1.80 14.93
CA ASP A 604 -19.48 -2.69 15.84
C ASP A 604 -18.76 -3.81 15.03
N LEU A 605 -17.50 -3.57 14.67
CA LEU A 605 -16.66 -4.50 13.90
C LEU A 605 -16.08 -5.64 14.79
N PRO A 606 -15.78 -6.81 14.20
CA PRO A 606 -15.55 -8.03 14.98
C PRO A 606 -14.16 -8.07 15.65
N ARG A 607 -14.10 -7.80 16.96
CA ARG A 607 -12.92 -8.04 17.81
C ARG A 607 -12.42 -9.49 17.70
N THR A 608 -11.33 -9.72 16.98
CA THR A 608 -10.63 -11.02 16.90
C THR A 608 -9.79 -11.27 18.15
N GLY A 609 -10.44 -11.53 19.30
CA GLY A 609 -9.77 -11.46 20.60
C GLY A 609 -10.07 -12.54 21.64
N THR A 610 -11.10 -13.41 21.51
CA THR A 610 -11.21 -14.66 22.32
C THR A 610 -12.32 -15.63 21.91
N GLN A 611 -12.04 -16.92 22.12
CA GLN A 611 -12.96 -18.08 22.27
C GLN A 611 -13.88 -18.51 21.10
N LEU A 612 -13.48 -19.65 20.54
CA LEU A 612 -14.36 -20.67 19.94
C LEU A 612 -15.63 -20.96 20.77
N GLY A 613 -16.79 -21.00 20.12
CA GLY A 613 -17.85 -21.96 20.50
C GLY A 613 -19.30 -21.57 20.24
N LEU A 614 -19.90 -22.13 19.18
CA LEU A 614 -21.18 -22.89 19.15
C LEU A 614 -21.47 -23.37 17.69
N PRO A 615 -22.44 -24.27 17.42
CA PRO A 615 -22.08 -25.55 16.81
C PRO A 615 -22.30 -25.67 15.29
N ILE A 616 -21.37 -26.34 14.61
CA ILE A 616 -21.52 -26.76 13.21
C ILE A 616 -22.50 -27.94 13.11
N GLY A 617 -23.64 -27.70 12.48
CA GLY A 617 -24.70 -28.69 12.25
C GLY A 617 -24.47 -29.59 11.03
N LEU A 618 -23.68 -30.66 11.18
CA LEU A 618 -23.71 -31.90 10.37
C LEU A 618 -23.72 -31.77 8.82
N GLY A 619 -22.54 -31.52 8.23
CA GLY A 619 -22.26 -31.67 6.79
C GLY A 619 -21.46 -32.93 6.40
N ALA A 620 -21.56 -34.02 7.16
CA ALA A 620 -20.64 -35.17 7.04
C ALA A 620 -20.91 -36.06 5.79
N GLY A 621 -20.19 -35.80 4.69
CA GLY A 621 -20.44 -36.38 3.35
C GLY A 621 -19.24 -37.03 2.64
N ALA A 622 -18.53 -37.94 3.31
CA ALA A 622 -17.57 -38.90 2.71
C ALA A 622 -16.32 -38.35 1.96
N VAL A 623 -15.27 -38.00 2.71
CA VAL A 623 -13.88 -37.97 2.20
C VAL A 623 -13.10 -39.18 2.74
N ILE A 624 -12.97 -40.24 1.95
CA ILE A 624 -11.98 -41.32 2.18
C ILE A 624 -11.45 -41.82 0.83
N ILE A 625 -10.30 -41.27 0.40
CA ILE A 625 -9.20 -41.91 -0.37
C ILE A 625 -8.12 -40.82 -0.55
N GLY A 626 -6.89 -41.06 -0.09
CA GLY A 626 -5.81 -40.06 -0.19
C GLY A 626 -4.51 -40.41 0.56
N ALA A 627 -4.57 -41.15 1.67
CA ALA A 627 -3.43 -41.35 2.57
C ALA A 627 -2.65 -42.68 2.41
N VAL A 628 -2.47 -43.19 1.18
CA VAL A 628 -1.83 -44.52 0.94
C VAL A 628 -0.68 -44.50 -0.08
N LEU A 629 -0.50 -43.43 -0.88
CA LEU A 629 0.49 -43.43 -1.96
C LEU A 629 1.91 -42.94 -1.58
N LEU A 630 2.11 -42.31 -0.42
CA LEU A 630 3.42 -41.79 0.01
C LEU A 630 4.32 -42.82 0.74
N LEU A 631 3.87 -44.05 0.99
CA LEU A 631 4.64 -45.09 1.70
C LEU A 631 5.16 -46.25 0.83
N VAL A 632 5.05 -46.15 -0.50
CA VAL A 632 5.47 -47.23 -1.44
C VAL A 632 6.69 -46.87 -2.29
N SER A 633 6.97 -45.58 -2.52
CA SER A 633 8.11 -45.11 -3.32
C SER A 633 9.48 -45.42 -2.68
N LYS A 634 9.64 -45.20 -1.37
CA LYS A 634 10.93 -45.31 -0.65
C LYS A 634 11.39 -46.76 -0.35
N ARG A 635 10.84 -47.78 -1.02
CA ARG A 635 11.21 -49.21 -0.83
C ARG A 635 11.49 -50.02 -2.10
N ARG A 636 11.89 -49.37 -3.20
CA ARG A 636 12.35 -50.02 -4.45
C ARG A 636 13.67 -49.47 -5.04
N ARG A 637 14.65 -49.13 -4.19
CA ARG A 637 16.08 -49.03 -4.58
C ARG A 637 16.97 -49.92 -3.71
N SER A 638 16.65 -51.21 -3.73
CA SER A 638 17.56 -52.31 -3.37
C SER A 638 17.08 -53.56 -4.12
N LEU A 639 18.01 -54.41 -4.57
CA LEU A 639 17.79 -55.55 -5.47
C LEU A 639 17.39 -55.20 -6.92
N ARG A 640 18.24 -54.46 -7.63
CA ARG A 640 18.82 -54.94 -8.90
C ARG A 640 20.09 -54.19 -9.28
#